data_AF-A0A959ALG3-F1
#
_entry.id   AF-A0A959ALG3-F1
#
_cell.length_a   1.000
_cell.length_b   1.000
_cell.length_c   1.000
_cell.angle_alpha   90.00
_cell.angle_beta   90.00
_cell.angle_gamma   90.00
#
_symmetry.space_group_name_H-M   'P 1'
#
loop_
_entity.id
_entity.type
_entity.pdbx_description
1 polymer ?
#
loop_
_entity_poly.entity_id
_entity_poly.type
_entity_poly.pdbx_seq_one_letter_code
_entity_poly.pdbx_strand_id
1 'polypeptide(L)'
;MKKHVLLILFGGFWLCGIAQPADTTIAVLWDSIYHADRAEVVNDVIILPSRNIVVVGSALDAGNNRDGLFILLDTSGRVLIRKYIGKALRDDVFWGAAEAEDGTFYLVGHVYAGPEFGNQAWIVRLNDAGEEIPMPENYFGGQGDDRFLKIVWTNSNRGLIAATKAASPPGYLPLYQVNGNTVTEMASLGDGMVEDMVVMEKNPASSGVWLAGNARKSDITRKGDVWICKVDDRGAPLITDKLSGRYYKRLRGGSGDFSGHLRLAGEVYGSITGDSDGWIGEYVPGQKKQEKPDYFGEDYNDYANFLYLTPLEDKWVVMSNPSTQGVSVMVYKGGNLKERAIFDISRQSRFDLVKLLQKKINTYLLVGTGFDASRKSEAIRITSIYDKETFSWRGRPVIEVSDIQFSDDSGNQTLEADEYGAVRFRLKNTGSVPLQEGVIRAELIQKVNGLTVKRPYQVIPFLPAGGEKICAVSVYGEKDLDKGTATLRITVESSSMEPKSYTAEVPCRTQKTPAPDGVTINYVTPRLVNQSGSNVREFEATDKMYPVETTINTSNGQARVTNARIFVNRTPLNDQKAQPQLSDPIAHADQRRFTYYFKSQVPLEEGRNVIYIEFDGYQSDSIVVYFAPKLPNLHVLAIGVPADDLKYTTKDARDFAEAISAQNGLGLFNRINVQVYANYDSTTNNALSIAFQSLRDAAFNGQIKPNDFIVVFLSSHGDRGKDGRFYLQSSGCNPKYESTMFDYEYYISRYLNPINCKHKILFVDACHSGAARGQDPNNPEGGSKGPGQQELAKALFQANTAAEGMAIFTSCSSNELSYEHSSWQNGAFTEALLEAFTEGKAFGIDQGSWLKTEGQYTPEPDDIITIDELKAFLETRVPALVQEKFNPNFTQHPEIKVDAQKMNLSFIILK
;
A
#
# COMPACT_ATOMS: atom_id res chain seq x y z
N MET A 1 54.84 -66.30 -18.81
CA MET A 1 54.26 -65.40 -17.79
C MET A 1 53.77 -64.12 -18.46
N LYS A 2 52.49 -64.10 -18.87
CA LYS A 2 51.75 -62.91 -19.28
C LYS A 2 50.45 -62.95 -18.48
N LYS A 3 50.22 -61.97 -17.60
CA LYS A 3 49.01 -61.92 -16.76
C LYS A 3 47.89 -61.24 -17.54
N HIS A 4 46.79 -61.96 -17.69
CA HIS A 4 45.51 -61.47 -18.18
C HIS A 4 44.84 -60.61 -17.10
N VAL A 5 44.35 -59.44 -17.49
CA VAL A 5 43.42 -58.60 -16.71
C VAL A 5 42.01 -59.03 -17.07
N LEU A 6 41.24 -59.41 -16.06
CA LEU A 6 39.84 -59.83 -16.16
C LEU A 6 38.94 -58.59 -16.11
N LEU A 7 38.05 -58.46 -17.09
CA LEU A 7 36.94 -57.52 -17.13
C LEU A 7 35.96 -57.81 -15.98
N ILE A 8 35.49 -56.77 -15.29
CA ILE A 8 34.21 -56.77 -14.58
C ILE A 8 33.42 -55.54 -15.04
N LEU A 9 32.28 -55.80 -15.66
CA LEU A 9 31.23 -54.85 -16.02
C LEU A 9 30.48 -54.42 -14.75
N PHE A 10 30.30 -53.12 -14.54
CA PHE A 10 29.18 -52.58 -13.76
C PHE A 10 28.56 -51.41 -14.53
N GLY A 11 27.27 -51.59 -14.86
CA GLY A 11 26.44 -50.63 -15.55
C GLY A 11 26.13 -49.41 -14.70
N GLY A 12 25.92 -48.28 -15.39
CA GLY A 12 25.64 -47.00 -14.79
C GLY A 12 24.27 -46.92 -14.11
N PHE A 13 24.27 -46.29 -12.94
CA PHE A 13 23.16 -45.49 -12.45
C PHE A 13 23.72 -44.11 -12.15
N TRP A 14 23.46 -43.16 -13.04
CA TRP A 14 23.63 -41.74 -12.74
C TRP A 14 22.59 -41.39 -11.67
N LEU A 15 23.03 -41.22 -10.43
CA LEU A 15 22.28 -40.47 -9.44
C LEU A 15 22.20 -39.02 -9.94
N CYS A 16 21.08 -38.66 -10.57
CA CYS A 16 20.64 -37.27 -10.58
C CYS A 16 20.42 -36.87 -9.12
N GLY A 17 21.44 -36.26 -8.52
CA GLY A 17 21.25 -35.48 -7.33
C GLY A 17 20.27 -34.37 -7.68
N ILE A 18 19.05 -34.47 -7.18
CA ILE A 18 18.13 -33.34 -7.13
C ILE A 18 18.86 -32.31 -6.25
N ALA A 19 19.39 -31.27 -6.88
CA ALA A 19 19.85 -30.11 -6.14
C ALA A 19 18.64 -29.60 -5.33
N GLN A 20 18.75 -29.62 -4.00
CA GLN A 20 17.80 -28.89 -3.17
C GLN A 20 17.85 -27.42 -3.62
N PRO A 21 16.71 -26.76 -3.85
CA PRO A 21 16.72 -25.32 -4.12
C PRO A 21 17.41 -24.64 -2.94
N ALA A 22 18.41 -23.80 -3.24
CA ALA A 22 19.05 -23.00 -2.22
C ALA A 22 17.97 -22.18 -1.48
N ASP A 23 18.02 -22.21 -0.15
CA ASP A 23 17.07 -21.56 0.74
C ASP A 23 17.09 -20.04 0.47
N THR A 24 16.19 -19.53 -0.37
CA THR A 24 16.14 -18.11 -0.73
C THR A 24 15.59 -17.31 0.45
N THR A 25 16.36 -16.34 0.96
CA THR A 25 15.90 -15.42 2.02
C THR A 25 14.86 -14.42 1.52
N ILE A 26 14.67 -14.28 0.20
CA ILE A 26 13.70 -13.35 -0.40
C ILE A 26 12.32 -14.01 -0.56
N ALA A 27 11.25 -13.25 -0.32
CA ALA A 27 9.89 -13.57 -0.71
C ALA A 27 9.24 -12.39 -1.43
N VAL A 28 8.38 -12.66 -2.43
CA VAL A 28 7.42 -11.66 -2.91
C VAL A 28 6.32 -11.55 -1.86
N LEU A 29 6.08 -10.34 -1.35
CA LEU A 29 4.94 -10.05 -0.49
C LEU A 29 3.67 -9.86 -1.31
N TRP A 30 3.78 -9.11 -2.41
CA TRP A 30 2.70 -8.90 -3.38
C TRP A 30 3.27 -8.38 -4.70
N ASP A 31 2.51 -8.57 -5.78
CA ASP A 31 2.83 -8.11 -7.13
C ASP A 31 1.55 -7.60 -7.79
N SER A 32 1.53 -6.32 -8.14
CA SER A 32 0.34 -5.61 -8.60
C SER A 32 0.55 -5.02 -9.99
N ILE A 33 -0.43 -5.22 -10.87
CA ILE A 33 -0.54 -4.54 -12.16
C ILE A 33 -1.71 -3.55 -12.07
N TYR A 34 -1.40 -2.26 -12.14
CA TYR A 34 -2.37 -1.19 -11.97
C TYR A 34 -3.08 -0.90 -13.28
N HIS A 35 -4.19 -1.57 -13.44
CA HIS A 35 -5.08 -1.45 -14.57
C HIS A 35 -5.52 0.00 -14.85
N ALA A 36 -5.34 0.48 -16.09
CA ALA A 36 -5.81 1.78 -16.58
C ALA A 36 -6.51 1.65 -17.95
N ASP A 37 -7.45 2.55 -18.25
CA ASP A 37 -8.15 2.61 -19.56
C ASP A 37 -7.24 3.11 -20.69
N ARG A 38 -6.01 3.49 -20.34
CA ARG A 38 -4.96 3.99 -21.21
C ARG A 38 -3.72 3.14 -21.02
N ALA A 39 -2.92 2.97 -22.08
CA ALA A 39 -1.60 2.38 -21.94
C ALA A 39 -0.71 3.32 -21.13
N GLU A 40 -0.21 2.87 -19.98
CA GLU A 40 0.58 3.66 -19.03
C GLU A 40 2.02 3.17 -19.00
N VAL A 41 2.97 4.09 -19.18
CA VAL A 41 4.41 3.83 -19.11
C VAL A 41 5.00 4.58 -17.93
N VAL A 42 5.82 3.88 -17.13
CA VAL A 42 6.57 4.45 -16.01
C VAL A 42 7.92 4.97 -16.49
N ASN A 43 8.27 6.19 -16.11
CA ASN A 43 9.59 6.77 -16.36
C ASN A 43 10.37 7.07 -15.08
N ASP A 44 9.69 7.42 -13.97
CA ASP A 44 10.34 7.59 -12.67
C ASP A 44 9.39 7.33 -11.50
N VAL A 45 9.97 7.06 -10.34
CA VAL A 45 9.27 6.72 -9.11
C VAL A 45 10.01 7.31 -7.92
N ILE A 46 9.29 7.87 -6.97
CA ILE A 46 9.87 8.32 -5.69
C ILE A 46 9.06 7.77 -4.52
N ILE A 47 9.74 7.53 -3.40
CA ILE A 47 9.10 7.23 -2.12
C ILE A 47 9.12 8.50 -1.26
N LEU A 48 7.95 8.90 -0.78
CA LEU A 48 7.79 10.10 0.03
C LEU A 48 8.18 9.81 1.48
N PRO A 49 8.47 10.84 2.30
CA PRO A 49 8.71 10.66 3.74
C PRO A 49 7.54 9.97 4.46
N SER A 50 6.30 10.13 3.98
CA SER A 50 5.13 9.41 4.48
C SER A 50 5.08 7.92 4.10
N ARG A 51 6.02 7.43 3.28
CA ARG A 51 6.08 6.12 2.60
C ARG A 51 5.08 5.93 1.45
N ASN A 52 4.29 6.94 1.14
CA ASN A 52 3.52 6.94 -0.11
C ASN A 52 4.47 6.91 -1.30
N ILE A 53 3.96 6.42 -2.43
CA ILE A 53 4.74 6.23 -3.65
C ILE A 53 4.19 7.19 -4.69
N VAL A 54 5.07 7.91 -5.37
CA VAL A 54 4.71 8.70 -6.56
C VAL A 54 5.31 8.03 -7.77
N VAL A 55 4.46 7.79 -8.78
CA VAL A 55 4.84 7.26 -10.08
C VAL A 55 4.57 8.34 -11.13
N VAL A 56 5.54 8.59 -12.01
CA VAL A 56 5.37 9.48 -13.15
C VAL A 56 5.78 8.83 -14.47
N GLY A 57 5.19 9.32 -15.55
CA GLY A 57 5.48 8.83 -16.88
C GLY A 57 4.54 9.42 -17.93
N SER A 58 3.97 8.55 -18.77
CA SER A 58 3.00 8.96 -19.79
C SER A 58 1.87 7.94 -19.95
N ALA A 59 0.73 8.40 -20.45
CA ALA A 59 -0.42 7.57 -20.79
C ALA A 59 -0.93 7.89 -22.21
N LEU A 60 -1.33 6.88 -22.98
CA LEU A 60 -1.89 7.10 -24.32
C LEU A 60 -3.36 7.54 -24.26
N ASP A 61 -3.68 8.66 -24.92
CA ASP A 61 -5.05 9.11 -25.13
C ASP A 61 -5.75 8.37 -26.30
N ALA A 62 -7.04 8.62 -26.51
CA ALA A 62 -7.82 7.99 -27.59
C ALA A 62 -7.34 8.38 -29.02
N GLY A 63 -6.55 9.45 -29.14
CA GLY A 63 -5.94 9.91 -30.38
C GLY A 63 -4.51 9.36 -30.59
N ASN A 64 -4.04 8.46 -29.74
CA ASN A 64 -2.65 7.97 -29.68
C ASN A 64 -1.61 9.05 -29.34
N ASN A 65 -2.02 10.19 -28.77
CA ASN A 65 -1.09 11.15 -28.17
C ASN A 65 -0.77 10.73 -26.73
N ARG A 66 0.32 11.23 -26.18
CA ARG A 66 0.71 10.99 -24.79
C ARG A 66 0.26 12.13 -23.89
N ASP A 67 -0.38 11.80 -22.78
CA ASP A 67 -0.56 12.71 -21.64
C ASP A 67 0.47 12.38 -20.55
N GLY A 68 0.97 13.39 -19.84
CA GLY A 68 1.83 13.19 -18.68
C GLY A 68 1.07 12.45 -17.58
N LEU A 69 1.70 11.44 -16.98
CA LEU A 69 1.11 10.62 -15.92
C LEU A 69 1.63 11.02 -14.55
N PHE A 70 0.73 11.21 -13.59
CA PHE A 70 1.04 11.32 -12.17
C PHE A 70 0.13 10.41 -11.36
N ILE A 71 0.72 9.53 -10.56
CA ILE A 71 0.01 8.68 -9.61
C ILE A 71 0.61 8.83 -8.22
N LEU A 72 -0.26 9.00 -7.23
CA LEU A 72 0.07 8.87 -5.82
C LEU A 72 -0.58 7.59 -5.28
N LEU A 73 0.23 6.71 -4.70
CA LEU A 73 -0.21 5.49 -4.02
C LEU A 73 0.10 5.60 -2.54
N ASP A 74 -0.76 5.01 -1.70
CA ASP A 74 -0.46 4.87 -0.28
C ASP A 74 0.50 3.71 0.00
N THR A 75 0.76 3.47 1.28
CA THR A 75 1.72 2.45 1.71
C THR A 75 1.26 1.01 1.48
N SER A 76 -0.02 0.72 1.24
CA SER A 76 -0.48 -0.61 0.85
C SER A 76 -0.44 -0.81 -0.66
N GLY A 77 -0.20 0.25 -1.43
CA GLY A 77 -0.25 0.23 -2.89
C GLY A 77 -1.62 0.64 -3.43
N ARG A 78 -2.55 1.13 -2.61
CA ARG A 78 -3.82 1.65 -3.11
C ARG A 78 -3.59 3.00 -3.80
N VAL A 79 -4.18 3.18 -4.98
CA VAL A 79 -4.14 4.45 -5.71
C VAL A 79 -4.97 5.50 -4.98
N LEU A 80 -4.32 6.58 -4.53
CA LEU A 80 -4.96 7.74 -3.92
C LEU A 80 -5.34 8.78 -4.98
N ILE A 81 -4.42 9.05 -5.90
CA ILE A 81 -4.58 10.02 -6.98
C ILE A 81 -4.04 9.41 -8.26
N ARG A 82 -4.78 9.53 -9.36
CA ARG A 82 -4.31 9.27 -10.72
C ARG A 82 -4.72 10.43 -11.60
N LYS A 83 -3.76 11.10 -12.24
CA LYS A 83 -4.00 12.24 -13.13
C LYS A 83 -3.24 12.06 -14.44
N TYR A 84 -3.94 12.46 -15.51
CA TYR A 84 -3.37 12.67 -16.83
C TYR A 84 -3.29 14.18 -17.05
N ILE A 85 -2.08 14.68 -17.26
CA ILE A 85 -1.76 16.10 -17.34
C ILE A 85 -1.17 16.35 -18.72
N GLY A 86 -1.88 17.14 -19.52
CA GLY A 86 -1.50 17.43 -20.89
C GLY A 86 -2.56 18.24 -21.61
N LYS A 87 -2.25 18.67 -22.83
CA LYS A 87 -3.22 19.33 -23.73
C LYS A 87 -3.54 18.40 -24.89
N ALA A 88 -4.82 18.35 -25.26
CA ALA A 88 -5.29 17.54 -26.38
C ALA A 88 -4.46 17.78 -27.66
N LEU A 89 -4.16 16.69 -28.38
CA LEU A 89 -3.41 16.68 -29.64
C LEU A 89 -1.91 17.03 -29.50
N ARG A 90 -1.31 16.78 -28.33
CA ARG A 90 0.14 16.92 -28.09
C ARG A 90 0.67 15.72 -27.32
N ASP A 91 1.94 15.41 -27.51
CA ASP A 91 2.66 14.45 -26.68
C ASP A 91 3.29 15.17 -25.49
N ASP A 92 2.73 14.92 -24.31
CA ASP A 92 3.16 15.36 -22.99
C ASP A 92 3.69 14.15 -22.20
N VAL A 93 4.92 14.22 -21.70
CA VAL A 93 5.56 13.10 -21.01
C VAL A 93 6.38 13.61 -19.83
N PHE A 94 6.19 13.02 -18.65
CA PHE A 94 7.07 13.23 -17.51
C PHE A 94 8.18 12.18 -17.48
N TRP A 95 9.42 12.62 -17.23
CA TRP A 95 10.60 11.77 -17.11
C TRP A 95 11.15 11.69 -15.69
N GLY A 96 10.85 12.68 -14.83
CA GLY A 96 11.34 12.69 -13.45
C GLY A 96 10.37 13.37 -12.49
N ALA A 97 10.44 12.98 -11.21
CA ALA A 97 9.69 13.61 -10.14
C ALA A 97 10.55 13.83 -8.90
N ALA A 98 10.27 14.91 -8.17
CA ALA A 98 10.83 15.17 -6.85
C ALA A 98 9.78 15.81 -5.94
N GLU A 99 9.89 15.57 -4.64
CA GLU A 99 9.15 16.31 -3.62
C GLU A 99 10.08 17.35 -2.97
N ALA A 100 9.57 18.56 -2.82
CA ALA A 100 10.23 19.64 -2.10
C ALA A 100 9.99 19.56 -0.59
N GLU A 101 10.78 20.28 0.21
CA GLU A 101 10.64 20.29 1.68
C GLU A 101 9.28 20.88 2.13
N ASP A 102 8.66 21.68 1.27
CA ASP A 102 7.34 22.31 1.45
C ASP A 102 6.16 21.36 1.15
N GLY A 103 6.44 20.12 0.73
CA GLY A 103 5.45 19.08 0.45
C GLY A 103 4.82 19.13 -0.95
N THR A 104 5.25 20.07 -1.80
CA THR A 104 4.87 20.17 -3.21
C THR A 104 5.72 19.25 -4.09
N PHE A 105 5.14 18.82 -5.21
CA PHE A 105 5.81 17.95 -6.17
C PHE A 105 6.25 18.75 -7.38
N TYR A 106 7.41 18.42 -7.93
CA TYR A 106 7.92 18.96 -9.18
C TYR A 106 8.10 17.82 -10.17
N LEU A 107 7.35 17.86 -11.27
CA LEU A 107 7.37 16.89 -12.34
C LEU A 107 8.09 17.51 -13.53
N VAL A 108 9.08 16.83 -14.08
CA VAL A 108 9.87 17.35 -15.20
C VAL A 108 9.79 16.42 -16.39
N GLY A 109 9.78 16.97 -17.60
CA GLY A 109 9.65 16.19 -18.81
C GLY A 109 9.69 17.04 -20.08
N HIS A 110 8.78 16.77 -21.01
CA HIS A 110 8.63 17.55 -22.23
C HIS A 110 7.19 17.61 -22.75
N VAL A 111 6.94 18.60 -23.61
CA VAL A 111 5.77 18.71 -24.49
C VAL A 111 6.22 18.76 -25.95
N TYR A 112 5.45 18.19 -26.86
CA TYR A 112 5.61 18.43 -28.28
C TYR A 112 4.98 19.77 -28.70
N ALA A 113 5.81 20.72 -29.14
CA ALA A 113 5.39 22.07 -29.54
C ALA A 113 5.19 22.22 -31.06
N GLY A 114 5.18 21.12 -31.82
CA GLY A 114 4.96 21.11 -33.27
C GLY A 114 6.25 20.96 -34.08
N PRO A 115 6.16 20.84 -35.42
CA PRO A 115 7.30 20.50 -36.27
C PRO A 115 8.42 21.55 -36.29
N GLU A 116 8.07 22.82 -36.06
CA GLU A 116 9.03 23.93 -36.05
C GLU A 116 9.89 23.92 -34.79
N PHE A 117 9.29 23.64 -33.65
CA PHE A 117 9.95 23.71 -32.34
C PHE A 117 10.42 22.36 -31.84
N GLY A 118 9.80 21.25 -32.22
CA GLY A 118 10.10 19.92 -31.68
C GLY A 118 9.60 19.78 -30.23
N ASN A 119 10.29 18.94 -29.46
CA ASN A 119 10.02 18.79 -28.03
C ASN A 119 10.57 19.98 -27.24
N GLN A 120 9.80 20.48 -26.28
CA GLN A 120 10.23 21.55 -25.37
C GLN A 120 10.25 21.00 -23.95
N ALA A 121 11.30 21.31 -23.19
CA ALA A 121 11.40 20.88 -21.81
C ALA A 121 10.27 21.50 -20.99
N TRP A 122 9.67 20.71 -20.11
CA TRP A 122 8.44 21.06 -19.40
C TRP A 122 8.58 20.73 -17.92
N ILE A 123 8.05 21.61 -17.06
CA ILE A 123 7.96 21.40 -15.61
C ILE A 123 6.55 21.71 -15.11
N VAL A 124 6.07 20.93 -14.15
CA VAL A 124 4.79 21.14 -13.47
C VAL A 124 5.02 21.06 -11.97
N ARG A 125 4.51 22.04 -11.23
CA ARG A 125 4.47 22.00 -9.77
C ARG A 125 3.07 21.58 -9.31
N LEU A 126 2.97 20.57 -8.45
CA LEU A 126 1.70 20.09 -7.90
C LEU A 126 1.65 20.24 -6.38
N ASN A 127 0.46 20.47 -5.83
CA ASN A 127 0.21 20.36 -4.39
C ASN A 127 0.01 18.89 -3.95
N ASP A 128 -0.24 18.68 -2.65
CA ASP A 128 -0.46 17.36 -2.05
C ASP A 128 -1.77 16.67 -2.50
N ALA A 129 -2.71 17.42 -3.08
CA ALA A 129 -3.92 16.92 -3.75
C ALA A 129 -3.69 16.69 -5.27
N GLY A 130 -2.46 16.82 -5.75
CA GLY A 130 -2.10 16.67 -7.15
C GLY A 130 -2.63 17.78 -8.06
N GLU A 131 -3.03 18.93 -7.52
CA GLU A 131 -3.47 20.08 -8.32
C GLU A 131 -2.27 20.96 -8.71
N GLU A 132 -2.33 21.52 -9.92
CA GLU A 132 -1.27 22.37 -10.46
C GLU A 132 -1.17 23.71 -9.71
N ILE A 133 0.05 24.05 -9.31
CA ILE A 133 0.43 25.34 -8.77
C ILE A 133 1.02 26.14 -9.95
N PRO A 134 0.42 27.27 -10.35
CA PRO A 134 0.89 28.05 -11.50
C PRO A 134 2.35 28.48 -11.36
N MET A 135 3.14 28.22 -12.41
CA MET A 135 4.51 28.72 -12.56
C MET A 135 4.55 29.83 -13.62
N PRO A 136 5.29 30.94 -13.41
CA PRO A 136 5.41 32.02 -14.40
C PRO A 136 5.99 31.57 -15.73
N GLU A 137 6.94 30.63 -15.68
CA GLU A 137 7.56 29.99 -16.84
C GLU A 137 7.67 28.50 -16.57
N ASN A 138 7.12 27.69 -17.47
CA ASN A 138 7.06 26.23 -17.33
C ASN A 138 7.51 25.47 -18.59
N TYR A 139 7.88 26.17 -19.66
CA TYR A 139 8.41 25.59 -20.89
C TYR A 139 9.79 26.20 -21.18
N PHE A 140 10.77 25.35 -21.52
CA PHE A 140 12.15 25.75 -21.77
C PHE A 140 12.65 25.08 -23.04
N GLY A 141 13.24 25.86 -23.94
CA GLY A 141 13.76 25.33 -25.20
C GLY A 141 13.80 26.35 -26.32
N GLY A 142 14.24 25.89 -27.48
CA GLY A 142 14.29 26.63 -28.73
C GLY A 142 13.92 25.73 -29.91
N GLN A 143 14.57 25.94 -31.05
CA GLN A 143 14.36 25.08 -32.21
C GLN A 143 15.04 23.72 -32.01
N GLY A 144 14.24 22.65 -31.95
CA GLY A 144 14.71 21.27 -31.84
C GLY A 144 14.27 20.58 -30.55
N ASP A 145 14.75 19.36 -30.33
CA ASP A 145 14.33 18.57 -29.17
C ASP A 145 15.06 18.96 -27.88
N ASP A 146 14.34 19.65 -26.99
CA ASP A 146 14.72 19.97 -25.62
C ASP A 146 13.85 19.18 -24.63
N ARG A 147 14.46 18.61 -23.58
CA ARG A 147 13.75 17.77 -22.59
C ARG A 147 14.39 17.90 -21.22
N PHE A 148 13.59 17.93 -20.17
CA PHE A 148 14.08 17.58 -18.84
C PHE A 148 14.01 16.07 -18.64
N LEU A 149 15.10 15.48 -18.14
CA LEU A 149 15.26 14.03 -18.01
C LEU A 149 15.05 13.54 -16.58
N LYS A 150 15.49 14.31 -15.59
CA LYS A 150 15.46 13.91 -14.18
C LYS A 150 15.54 15.13 -13.29
N ILE A 151 14.93 15.03 -12.11
CA ILE A 151 15.03 16.03 -11.04
C ILE A 151 15.38 15.34 -9.73
N VAL A 152 16.23 15.96 -8.92
CA VAL A 152 16.55 15.53 -7.55
C VAL A 152 16.45 16.73 -6.62
N TRP A 153 15.75 16.57 -5.49
CA TRP A 153 15.68 17.61 -4.46
C TRP A 153 16.90 17.57 -3.54
N THR A 154 17.70 18.64 -3.57
CA THR A 154 19.00 18.72 -2.88
C THR A 154 18.85 19.06 -1.40
N ASN A 155 19.94 18.93 -0.63
CA ASN A 155 19.97 19.35 0.77
C ASN A 155 19.96 20.88 0.93
N SER A 156 19.97 21.66 -0.15
CA SER A 156 19.83 23.12 -0.10
C SER A 156 18.39 23.61 -0.32
N ASN A 157 17.42 22.69 -0.29
CA ASN A 157 16.01 22.93 -0.63
C ASN A 157 15.84 23.50 -2.05
N ARG A 158 16.53 22.90 -3.02
CA ARG A 158 16.46 23.24 -4.44
C ARG A 158 16.39 21.99 -5.28
N GLY A 159 15.62 22.00 -6.36
CA GLY A 159 15.62 20.91 -7.34
C GLY A 159 16.73 21.09 -8.36
N LEU A 160 17.60 20.09 -8.51
CA LEU A 160 18.58 20.05 -9.59
C LEU A 160 18.03 19.19 -10.72
N ILE A 161 18.06 19.70 -11.95
CA ILE A 161 17.47 19.08 -13.14
C ILE A 161 18.56 18.81 -14.16
N ALA A 162 18.61 17.59 -14.68
CA ALA A 162 19.41 17.24 -15.85
C ALA A 162 18.53 17.24 -17.10
N ALA A 163 19.08 17.72 -18.22
CA ALA A 163 18.31 17.97 -19.43
C ALA A 163 19.06 17.56 -20.70
N THR A 164 18.33 17.46 -21.82
CA THR A 164 18.87 17.52 -23.18
C THR A 164 18.49 18.85 -23.80
N LYS A 165 19.40 19.42 -24.58
CA LYS A 165 19.15 20.68 -25.30
C LYS A 165 19.67 20.57 -26.72
N ALA A 166 18.84 20.82 -27.73
CA ALA A 166 19.18 20.64 -29.14
C ALA A 166 20.34 21.56 -29.57
N ALA A 167 20.40 22.77 -29.00
CA ALA A 167 21.47 23.73 -29.26
C ALA A 167 22.78 23.41 -28.51
N SER A 168 22.79 22.44 -27.59
CA SER A 168 24.00 22.12 -26.82
C SER A 168 25.00 21.29 -27.63
N PRO A 169 26.30 21.56 -27.50
CA PRO A 169 27.32 20.74 -28.15
C PRO A 169 27.23 19.27 -27.69
N PRO A 170 27.49 18.30 -28.57
CA PRO A 170 27.54 16.89 -28.19
C PRO A 170 28.56 16.65 -27.07
N GLY A 171 28.21 15.81 -26.09
CA GLY A 171 29.10 15.51 -24.97
C GLY A 171 28.91 16.35 -23.72
N TYR A 172 27.96 17.30 -23.75
CA TYR A 172 27.63 18.13 -22.60
C TYR A 172 26.23 17.81 -22.09
N LEU A 173 26.08 17.84 -20.76
CA LEU A 173 24.80 17.64 -20.07
C LEU A 173 24.32 18.98 -19.51
N PRO A 174 23.33 19.63 -20.14
CA PRO A 174 22.69 20.82 -19.58
C PRO A 174 22.10 20.55 -18.21
N LEU A 175 22.30 21.52 -17.31
CA LEU A 175 21.74 21.51 -15.96
C LEU A 175 20.83 22.71 -15.77
N TYR A 176 19.77 22.51 -15.01
CA TYR A 176 18.87 23.56 -14.55
C TYR A 176 18.68 23.42 -13.04
N GLN A 177 18.33 24.53 -12.38
CA GLN A 177 17.96 24.53 -10.98
C GLN A 177 16.59 25.18 -10.81
N VAL A 178 15.73 24.52 -10.03
CA VAL A 178 14.44 25.08 -9.60
C VAL A 178 14.51 25.50 -8.13
N ASN A 179 14.00 26.70 -7.86
CA ASN A 179 13.87 27.29 -6.52
C ASN A 179 12.52 27.98 -6.43
N GLY A 180 11.57 27.37 -5.71
CA GLY A 180 10.16 27.77 -5.75
C GLY A 180 9.64 27.81 -7.18
N ASN A 181 9.14 28.96 -7.61
CA ASN A 181 8.57 29.15 -8.94
C ASN A 181 9.58 29.59 -10.02
N THR A 182 10.89 29.64 -9.69
CA THR A 182 11.93 30.08 -10.64
C THR A 182 12.76 28.88 -11.10
N VAL A 183 13.01 28.80 -12.40
CA VAL A 183 13.91 27.82 -13.02
C VAL A 183 15.04 28.56 -13.71
N THR A 184 16.28 28.17 -13.45
CA THR A 184 17.47 28.83 -13.97
C THR A 184 18.39 27.83 -14.65
N GLU A 185 18.82 28.12 -15.88
CA GLU A 185 19.85 27.33 -16.58
C GLU A 185 21.22 27.52 -15.91
N MET A 186 21.96 26.42 -15.80
CA MET A 186 23.27 26.34 -15.15
C MET A 186 24.38 25.97 -16.14
N ALA A 187 25.62 26.00 -15.67
CA ALA A 187 26.74 25.47 -16.45
C ALA A 187 26.51 23.97 -16.75
N SER A 188 26.68 23.60 -18.03
CA SER A 188 26.59 22.20 -18.45
C SER A 188 27.75 21.38 -17.90
N LEU A 189 27.51 20.10 -17.60
CA LEU A 189 28.53 19.15 -17.18
C LEU A 189 29.07 18.33 -18.35
N GLY A 190 30.08 17.51 -18.07
CA GLY A 190 30.49 16.42 -18.96
C GLY A 190 31.73 16.68 -19.79
N ASP A 191 32.07 17.95 -20.04
CA ASP A 191 33.25 18.38 -20.80
C ASP A 191 33.47 17.58 -22.10
N GLY A 192 32.40 17.40 -22.89
CA GLY A 192 32.45 16.67 -24.15
C GLY A 192 32.37 15.14 -24.03
N MET A 193 32.28 14.58 -22.83
CA MET A 193 32.30 13.13 -22.57
C MET A 193 30.93 12.46 -22.48
N VAL A 194 29.81 13.18 -22.37
CA VAL A 194 28.49 12.59 -22.07
C VAL A 194 27.79 12.06 -23.32
N GLU A 195 27.49 10.76 -23.37
CA GLU A 195 26.60 10.18 -24.40
C GLU A 195 25.16 10.12 -23.90
N ASP A 196 24.95 9.55 -22.71
CA ASP A 196 23.67 9.53 -22.02
C ASP A 196 23.88 9.75 -20.51
N MET A 197 22.79 10.00 -19.79
CA MET A 197 22.75 10.00 -18.33
C MET A 197 21.86 8.84 -17.88
N VAL A 198 22.40 8.00 -17.01
CA VAL A 198 21.72 6.81 -16.47
C VAL A 198 21.41 6.98 -15.00
N VAL A 199 22.31 7.64 -14.26
CA VAL A 199 22.21 7.82 -12.81
C VAL A 199 22.18 9.31 -12.50
N MET A 200 21.21 9.72 -11.69
CA MET A 200 21.22 11.01 -11.00
C MET A 200 20.52 10.82 -9.65
N GLU A 201 21.31 10.67 -8.59
CA GLU A 201 20.81 10.30 -7.26
C GLU A 201 21.47 11.13 -6.16
N LYS A 202 20.68 11.48 -5.14
CA LYS A 202 21.17 12.21 -3.98
C LYS A 202 22.16 11.34 -3.21
N ASN A 203 23.28 11.91 -2.77
CA ASN A 203 24.20 11.18 -1.91
C ASN A 203 23.54 10.95 -0.53
N PRO A 204 23.36 9.71 -0.06
CA PRO A 204 22.69 9.44 1.21
C PRO A 204 23.52 9.86 2.44
N ALA A 205 24.84 9.91 2.31
CA ALA A 205 25.79 10.09 3.41
C ALA A 205 26.33 11.52 3.53
N SER A 206 26.18 12.35 2.50
CA SER A 206 26.76 13.71 2.43
C SER A 206 25.97 14.62 1.51
N SER A 207 26.30 15.92 1.46
CA SER A 207 25.73 16.83 0.46
C SER A 207 26.19 16.48 -0.97
N GLY A 208 25.40 16.93 -1.94
CA GLY A 208 25.66 16.73 -3.35
C GLY A 208 24.88 15.59 -4.01
N VAL A 209 24.99 15.57 -5.34
CA VAL A 209 24.27 14.65 -6.23
C VAL A 209 25.28 13.88 -7.08
N TRP A 210 25.11 12.57 -7.17
CA TRP A 210 25.87 11.71 -8.07
C TRP A 210 25.22 11.71 -9.44
N LEU A 211 26.03 11.89 -10.49
CA LEU A 211 25.64 11.70 -11.88
C LEU A 211 26.58 10.70 -12.56
N ALA A 212 26.03 9.79 -13.34
CA ALA A 212 26.83 8.89 -14.17
C ALA A 212 26.07 8.45 -15.42
N GLY A 213 26.81 8.03 -16.43
CA GLY A 213 26.24 7.55 -17.68
C GLY A 213 27.30 6.99 -18.62
N ASN A 214 26.87 6.59 -19.81
CA ASN A 214 27.78 6.09 -20.83
C ASN A 214 28.57 7.26 -21.43
N ALA A 215 29.88 7.08 -21.59
CA ALA A 215 30.74 8.10 -22.15
C ALA A 215 30.82 8.02 -23.67
N ARG A 216 31.00 9.17 -24.33
CA ARG A 216 31.17 9.26 -25.78
C ARG A 216 32.38 8.46 -26.24
N LYS A 217 32.19 7.80 -27.38
CA LYS A 217 33.21 6.96 -28.01
C LYS A 217 34.30 7.86 -28.60
N SER A 218 35.51 7.77 -28.07
CA SER A 218 36.69 8.44 -28.64
C SER A 218 37.41 7.59 -29.69
N ASP A 219 37.24 6.26 -29.65
CA ASP A 219 37.88 5.29 -30.55
C ASP A 219 36.97 4.06 -30.68
N ILE A 220 36.76 3.55 -31.89
CA ILE A 220 35.91 2.35 -32.15
C ILE A 220 36.46 1.07 -31.48
N THR A 221 37.72 1.08 -31.07
CA THR A 221 38.43 -0.06 -30.46
C THR A 221 38.31 -0.12 -28.93
N ARG A 222 37.97 0.99 -28.26
CA ARG A 222 37.71 1.05 -26.80
C ARG A 222 36.23 1.25 -26.57
N LYS A 223 35.57 0.19 -26.14
CA LYS A 223 34.12 0.13 -26.12
C LYS A 223 33.61 0.26 -24.67
N GLY A 224 32.72 1.22 -24.41
CA GLY A 224 31.81 1.30 -23.25
C GLY A 224 32.29 1.97 -21.95
N ASP A 225 33.15 3.00 -22.03
CA ASP A 225 33.56 3.77 -20.84
C ASP A 225 32.36 4.44 -20.12
N VAL A 226 32.47 4.64 -18.80
CA VAL A 226 31.47 5.30 -17.95
C VAL A 226 32.01 6.64 -17.46
N TRP A 227 31.25 7.72 -17.63
CA TRP A 227 31.57 9.02 -17.01
C TRP A 227 30.90 9.12 -15.65
N ILE A 228 31.58 9.75 -14.70
CA ILE A 228 31.10 9.95 -13.33
C ILE A 228 31.31 11.41 -12.96
N CYS A 229 30.30 12.01 -12.33
CA CYS A 229 30.40 13.32 -11.74
C CYS A 229 29.72 13.32 -10.36
N LYS A 230 30.32 14.02 -9.39
CA LYS A 230 29.62 14.45 -8.19
C LYS A 230 29.51 15.97 -8.26
N VAL A 231 28.32 16.51 -8.06
CA VAL A 231 28.11 17.95 -7.91
C VAL A 231 27.68 18.30 -6.49
N ASP A 232 27.89 19.55 -6.09
CA ASP A 232 27.29 20.10 -4.89
C ASP A 232 25.79 20.38 -5.10
N ASP A 233 25.11 20.85 -4.05
CA ASP A 233 23.67 21.17 -4.11
C ASP A 233 23.34 22.34 -5.06
N ARG A 234 24.36 23.07 -5.53
CA ARG A 234 24.26 24.13 -6.53
C ARG A 234 24.69 23.66 -7.92
N GLY A 235 24.85 22.35 -8.14
CA GLY A 235 25.23 21.81 -9.45
C GLY A 235 26.68 22.07 -9.86
N ALA A 236 27.52 22.62 -8.97
CA ALA A 236 28.94 22.81 -9.28
C ALA A 236 29.70 21.48 -9.14
N PRO A 237 30.56 21.10 -10.10
CA PRO A 237 31.28 19.83 -10.06
C PRO A 237 32.29 19.80 -8.90
N LEU A 238 32.15 18.79 -8.05
CA LEU A 238 33.09 18.44 -6.98
C LEU A 238 34.07 17.34 -7.43
N ILE A 239 33.56 16.39 -8.22
CA ILE A 239 34.32 15.26 -8.76
C ILE A 239 33.92 15.11 -10.22
N THR A 240 34.88 14.88 -11.10
CA THR A 240 34.66 14.42 -12.47
C THR A 240 35.69 13.34 -12.76
N ASP A 241 35.23 12.16 -13.16
CA ASP A 241 36.08 11.01 -13.43
C ASP A 241 35.50 10.15 -14.56
N LYS A 242 36.31 9.20 -15.05
CA LYS A 242 35.97 8.30 -16.13
C LYS A 242 36.48 6.90 -15.84
N LEU A 243 35.56 5.94 -15.74
CA LEU A 243 35.90 4.53 -15.68
C LEU A 243 36.07 3.98 -17.09
N SER A 244 37.27 3.48 -17.37
CA SER A 244 37.61 2.89 -18.66
C SER A 244 38.04 1.43 -18.49
N GLY A 245 37.59 0.55 -19.38
CA GLY A 245 37.88 -0.87 -19.27
C GLY A 245 37.40 -1.64 -20.49
N ARG A 246 38.11 -2.71 -20.85
CA ARG A 246 37.83 -3.50 -22.06
C ARG A 246 36.53 -4.32 -22.01
N TYR A 247 35.87 -4.34 -20.85
CA TYR A 247 34.72 -5.20 -20.58
C TYR A 247 33.41 -4.44 -20.42
N TYR A 248 33.44 -3.15 -20.09
CA TYR A 248 32.23 -2.35 -19.94
C TYR A 248 31.53 -2.22 -21.29
N LYS A 249 30.27 -2.67 -21.44
CA LYS A 249 29.49 -2.48 -22.67
C LYS A 249 28.53 -1.32 -22.53
N ARG A 250 27.72 -1.33 -21.46
CA ARG A 250 26.74 -0.29 -21.18
C ARG A 250 26.44 -0.20 -19.68
N LEU A 251 26.39 1.00 -19.14
CA LEU A 251 25.82 1.28 -17.81
C LEU A 251 24.29 1.23 -17.90
N ARG A 252 23.66 0.55 -16.94
CA ARG A 252 22.20 0.35 -16.87
C ARG A 252 21.57 0.98 -15.62
N GLY A 253 22.33 1.08 -14.54
CA GLY A 253 21.89 1.80 -13.35
C GLY A 253 22.99 1.98 -12.31
N GLY A 254 22.61 2.60 -11.21
CA GLY A 254 23.50 2.89 -10.11
C GLY A 254 22.80 3.66 -9.00
N SER A 255 23.41 3.66 -7.82
CA SER A 255 22.85 4.26 -6.62
C SER A 255 23.97 4.74 -5.68
N GLY A 256 23.71 5.81 -4.92
CA GLY A 256 24.58 6.17 -3.81
C GLY A 256 24.35 5.22 -2.63
N ASP A 257 25.40 4.87 -1.90
CA ASP A 257 25.27 4.11 -0.65
C ASP A 257 25.38 4.98 0.61
N PHE A 258 25.11 4.37 1.77
CA PHE A 258 25.15 5.03 3.08
C PHE A 258 26.56 5.46 3.53
N SER A 259 27.61 4.99 2.84
CA SER A 259 28.99 5.42 3.05
C SER A 259 29.41 6.54 2.09
N GLY A 260 28.51 6.94 1.18
CA GLY A 260 28.72 8.03 0.24
C GLY A 260 29.40 7.62 -1.06
N HIS A 261 29.59 6.32 -1.29
CA HIS A 261 30.15 5.77 -2.52
C HIS A 261 29.06 5.66 -3.61
N LEU A 262 29.48 5.49 -4.86
CA LEU A 262 28.57 5.28 -5.98
C LEU A 262 28.66 3.82 -6.44
N ARG A 263 27.53 3.13 -6.39
CA ARG A 263 27.37 1.76 -6.88
C ARG A 263 26.88 1.79 -8.32
N LEU A 264 27.44 0.95 -9.16
CA LEU A 264 27.17 0.91 -10.59
C LEU A 264 26.82 -0.52 -11.01
N ALA A 265 25.89 -0.63 -11.95
CA ALA A 265 25.44 -1.89 -12.51
C ALA A 265 25.28 -1.74 -14.03
N GLY A 266 25.64 -2.78 -14.77
CA GLY A 266 25.51 -2.73 -16.22
C GLY A 266 25.77 -4.07 -16.90
N GLU A 267 26.10 -3.95 -18.18
CA GLU A 267 26.25 -5.03 -19.13
C GLU A 267 27.70 -5.07 -19.64
N VAL A 268 28.22 -6.28 -19.88
CA VAL A 268 29.55 -6.49 -20.50
C VAL A 268 29.48 -6.98 -21.93
N TYR A 269 30.61 -6.92 -22.64
CA TYR A 269 30.76 -7.57 -23.94
C TYR A 269 30.81 -9.08 -23.77
N GLY A 270 29.91 -9.77 -24.48
CA GLY A 270 29.75 -11.21 -24.37
C GLY A 270 31.03 -12.00 -24.57
N SER A 271 31.08 -13.15 -23.89
CA SER A 271 32.06 -14.20 -24.14
C SER A 271 31.99 -14.64 -25.62
N ILE A 272 32.97 -15.45 -26.04
CA ILE A 272 33.10 -16.01 -27.40
C ILE A 272 31.86 -16.81 -27.85
N THR A 273 30.86 -16.99 -26.96
CA THR A 273 29.56 -17.66 -27.17
C THR A 273 28.41 -16.74 -27.60
N GLY A 274 28.48 -15.43 -27.37
CA GLY A 274 27.46 -14.46 -27.84
C GLY A 274 26.40 -14.00 -26.82
N ASP A 275 26.45 -14.45 -25.57
CA ASP A 275 25.53 -14.04 -24.50
C ASP A 275 26.01 -12.75 -23.80
N SER A 276 25.10 -11.84 -23.41
CA SER A 276 25.47 -10.64 -22.63
C SER A 276 25.42 -10.97 -21.13
N ASP A 277 26.51 -10.69 -20.42
CA ASP A 277 26.63 -10.88 -18.97
C ASP A 277 26.50 -9.54 -18.21
N GLY A 278 26.26 -9.60 -16.90
CA GLY A 278 26.19 -8.44 -16.02
C GLY A 278 27.52 -8.08 -15.36
N TRP A 279 27.71 -6.80 -15.04
CA TRP A 279 28.75 -6.35 -14.12
C TRP A 279 28.18 -5.45 -13.03
N ILE A 280 28.84 -5.47 -11.87
CA ILE A 280 28.63 -4.50 -10.80
C ILE A 280 29.98 -3.92 -10.38
N GLY A 281 29.95 -2.68 -9.91
CA GLY A 281 31.15 -1.99 -9.45
C GLY A 281 30.84 -0.97 -8.36
N GLU A 282 31.88 -0.68 -7.58
CA GLU A 282 31.91 0.39 -6.60
C GLU A 282 32.87 1.46 -7.07
N TYR A 283 32.40 2.71 -7.08
CA TYR A 283 33.25 3.87 -7.25
C TYR A 283 33.48 4.54 -5.89
N VAL A 284 34.73 4.50 -5.44
CA VAL A 284 35.16 5.15 -4.21
C VAL A 284 35.94 6.42 -4.57
N PRO A 285 35.47 7.61 -4.14
CA PRO A 285 36.16 8.87 -4.39
C PRO A 285 37.62 8.87 -3.95
N GLY A 286 38.53 9.37 -4.79
CA GLY A 286 39.94 9.59 -4.43
C GLY A 286 40.81 8.33 -4.38
N GLN A 287 40.26 7.14 -4.61
CA GLN A 287 41.08 5.94 -4.79
C GLN A 287 41.82 6.00 -6.14
N LYS A 288 43.16 5.93 -6.09
CA LYS A 288 44.03 5.93 -7.30
C LYS A 288 43.76 4.77 -8.25
N LYS A 289 43.23 3.66 -7.73
CA LYS A 289 42.89 2.47 -8.49
C LYS A 289 41.58 1.94 -7.95
N GLN A 290 40.52 2.10 -8.73
CA GLN A 290 39.22 1.51 -8.42
C GLN A 290 39.33 -0.01 -8.41
N GLU A 291 38.53 -0.65 -7.56
CA GLU A 291 38.44 -2.11 -7.54
C GLU A 291 37.99 -2.64 -8.90
N LYS A 292 38.44 -3.86 -9.24
CA LYS A 292 37.97 -4.49 -10.47
C LYS A 292 36.48 -4.76 -10.31
N PRO A 293 35.65 -4.44 -11.31
CA PRO A 293 34.24 -4.80 -11.25
C PRO A 293 34.08 -6.32 -11.19
N ASP A 294 33.02 -6.72 -10.50
CA ASP A 294 32.55 -8.08 -10.36
C ASP A 294 31.68 -8.42 -11.58
N TYR A 295 31.84 -9.63 -12.14
CA TYR A 295 31.13 -10.10 -13.33
C TYR A 295 30.33 -11.36 -13.03
N PHE A 296 29.18 -11.54 -13.67
CA PHE A 296 28.28 -12.70 -13.48
C PHE A 296 27.42 -12.96 -14.72
N GLY A 297 27.12 -14.24 -14.96
CA GLY A 297 26.40 -14.76 -16.13
C GLY A 297 27.09 -16.03 -16.62
N GLU A 298 26.41 -17.17 -16.60
CA GLU A 298 26.97 -18.43 -17.14
C GLU A 298 26.27 -18.91 -18.42
N ASP A 299 24.98 -18.62 -18.67
CA ASP A 299 24.25 -19.07 -19.88
C ASP A 299 22.93 -18.27 -20.16
N TYR A 300 22.69 -17.16 -19.47
CA TYR A 300 21.46 -16.36 -19.59
C TYR A 300 21.83 -14.96 -20.06
N ASN A 301 21.30 -14.52 -21.20
CA ASN A 301 21.45 -13.17 -21.73
C ASN A 301 20.80 -12.18 -20.73
N ASP A 302 21.53 -11.73 -19.71
CA ASP A 302 21.03 -10.94 -18.58
C ASP A 302 21.94 -9.73 -18.33
N TYR A 303 21.39 -8.64 -17.81
CA TYR A 303 22.16 -7.48 -17.37
C TYR A 303 21.71 -7.02 -15.98
N ALA A 304 22.63 -6.44 -15.20
CA ALA A 304 22.24 -5.83 -13.93
C ALA A 304 21.70 -4.43 -14.11
N ASN A 305 20.53 -4.18 -13.52
CA ASN A 305 19.93 -2.85 -13.42
C ASN A 305 20.42 -2.12 -12.17
N PHE A 306 20.38 -2.81 -11.02
CA PHE A 306 20.62 -2.18 -9.72
C PHE A 306 21.58 -3.02 -8.89
N LEU A 307 22.49 -2.33 -8.22
CA LEU A 307 23.22 -2.83 -7.07
C LEU A 307 22.70 -2.10 -5.84
N TYR A 308 22.20 -2.86 -4.87
CA TYR A 308 21.71 -2.35 -3.59
C TYR A 308 22.51 -2.96 -2.44
N LEU A 309 22.84 -2.16 -1.44
CA LEU A 309 23.47 -2.64 -0.22
C LEU A 309 22.43 -2.75 0.88
N THR A 310 22.27 -3.93 1.44
CA THR A 310 21.41 -4.12 2.61
C THR A 310 22.00 -3.41 3.83
N PRO A 311 21.21 -3.21 4.90
CA PRO A 311 21.72 -2.73 6.18
C PRO A 311 22.88 -3.55 6.80
N LEU A 312 23.19 -4.76 6.29
CA LEU A 312 24.32 -5.60 6.69
C LEU A 312 25.52 -5.53 5.73
N GLU A 313 25.48 -4.63 4.75
CA GLU A 313 26.46 -4.54 3.65
C GLU A 313 26.44 -5.74 2.69
N ASP A 314 25.38 -6.55 2.71
CA ASP A 314 25.17 -7.58 1.67
C ASP A 314 24.80 -6.91 0.34
N LYS A 315 25.32 -7.44 -0.76
CA LYS A 315 25.11 -6.90 -2.11
C LYS A 315 23.92 -7.61 -2.75
N TRP A 316 22.86 -6.86 -3.06
CA TRP A 316 21.71 -7.30 -3.84
C TRP A 316 21.85 -6.80 -5.27
N VAL A 317 21.79 -7.71 -6.23
CA VAL A 317 21.85 -7.39 -7.65
C VAL A 317 20.52 -7.72 -8.29
N VAL A 318 19.87 -6.71 -8.85
CA VAL A 318 18.63 -6.89 -9.61
C VAL A 318 18.99 -7.00 -11.08
N MET A 319 18.70 -8.16 -11.66
CA MET A 319 19.01 -8.50 -13.04
C MET A 319 17.75 -8.47 -13.90
N SER A 320 17.89 -8.08 -15.15
CA SER A 320 16.84 -8.23 -16.16
C SER A 320 17.34 -9.03 -17.34
N ASN A 321 16.44 -9.85 -17.86
CA ASN A 321 16.64 -10.56 -19.12
C ASN A 321 15.97 -9.76 -20.25
N PRO A 322 16.69 -9.24 -21.26
CA PRO A 322 16.09 -8.49 -22.36
C PRO A 322 15.24 -9.36 -23.29
N SER A 323 15.43 -10.68 -23.29
CA SER A 323 14.71 -11.60 -24.18
C SER A 323 13.35 -11.98 -23.61
N THR A 324 13.29 -12.22 -22.29
CA THR A 324 12.04 -12.58 -21.60
C THR A 324 11.38 -11.38 -20.91
N GLN A 325 12.09 -10.26 -20.79
CA GLN A 325 11.74 -9.13 -19.93
C GLN A 325 11.43 -9.58 -18.48
N GLY A 326 12.10 -10.65 -18.04
CA GLY A 326 12.04 -11.15 -16.67
C GLY A 326 12.97 -10.33 -15.76
N VAL A 327 12.65 -10.32 -14.46
CA VAL A 327 13.48 -9.68 -13.43
C VAL A 327 13.78 -10.72 -12.36
N SER A 328 15.04 -10.77 -11.94
CA SER A 328 15.51 -11.67 -10.89
C SER A 328 16.37 -10.91 -9.88
N VAL A 329 16.39 -11.35 -8.63
CA VAL A 329 17.27 -10.82 -7.59
C VAL A 329 18.32 -11.86 -7.24
N MET A 330 19.57 -11.45 -7.27
CA MET A 330 20.70 -12.24 -6.82
C MET A 330 21.27 -11.64 -5.54
N VAL A 331 21.47 -12.48 -4.52
CA VAL A 331 21.95 -12.04 -3.19
C VAL A 331 23.36 -12.56 -2.94
N TYR A 332 24.26 -11.63 -2.60
CA TYR A 332 25.64 -11.91 -2.25
C TYR A 332 25.93 -11.53 -0.80
N LYS A 333 26.48 -12.50 -0.05
CA LYS A 333 26.91 -12.29 1.34
C LYS A 333 28.42 -12.19 1.49
N GLY A 334 28.89 -11.08 2.05
CA GLY A 334 30.31 -10.80 2.29
C GLY A 334 31.09 -10.36 1.04
N GLY A 335 32.40 -10.15 1.19
CA GLY A 335 33.26 -9.57 0.16
C GLY A 335 33.65 -10.48 -1.02
N ASN A 336 33.13 -11.71 -1.11
CA ASN A 336 33.40 -12.63 -2.22
C ASN A 336 32.08 -13.02 -2.89
N LEU A 337 32.00 -12.96 -4.22
CA LEU A 337 30.84 -13.36 -5.05
C LEU A 337 30.54 -14.88 -5.02
N LYS A 338 30.53 -15.51 -3.84
CA LYS A 338 30.06 -16.89 -3.73
C LYS A 338 28.53 -16.85 -3.72
N GLU A 339 27.98 -17.07 -4.89
CA GLU A 339 26.55 -17.16 -5.17
C GLU A 339 25.85 -18.03 -4.11
N ARG A 340 24.74 -17.52 -3.57
CA ARG A 340 23.89 -18.29 -2.66
C ARG A 340 22.54 -18.63 -3.26
N ALA A 341 21.89 -17.72 -4.01
CA ALA A 341 20.63 -17.99 -4.69
C ALA A 341 20.25 -16.91 -5.74
N ILE A 342 19.54 -17.33 -6.79
CA ILE A 342 18.79 -16.46 -7.72
C ILE A 342 17.31 -16.58 -7.39
N PHE A 343 16.63 -15.44 -7.26
CA PHE A 343 15.20 -15.37 -7.01
C PHE A 343 14.48 -14.69 -8.16
N ASP A 344 13.74 -15.45 -8.96
CA ASP A 344 12.92 -14.90 -10.05
C ASP A 344 11.68 -14.22 -9.46
N ILE A 345 11.52 -12.93 -9.74
CA ILE A 345 10.41 -12.12 -9.19
C ILE A 345 9.08 -12.46 -9.86
N SER A 346 9.10 -12.99 -11.10
CA SER A 346 7.89 -13.21 -11.89
C SER A 346 8.00 -14.38 -12.87
N ARG A 347 6.89 -15.13 -13.03
CA ARG A 347 6.68 -16.07 -14.16
C ARG A 347 6.04 -15.41 -15.39
N GLN A 348 5.57 -14.16 -15.29
CA GLN A 348 5.03 -13.42 -16.42
C GLN A 348 6.17 -12.70 -17.15
N SER A 349 6.32 -12.98 -18.45
CA SER A 349 7.21 -12.21 -19.34
C SER A 349 6.67 -10.79 -19.46
N ARG A 350 7.52 -9.77 -19.33
CA ARG A 350 7.25 -8.31 -19.42
C ARG A 350 7.20 -7.56 -18.08
N PHE A 351 8.38 -7.22 -17.56
CA PHE A 351 8.57 -6.23 -16.52
C PHE A 351 9.78 -5.34 -16.85
N ASP A 352 9.51 -4.21 -17.50
CA ASP A 352 10.50 -3.18 -17.77
C ASP A 352 10.74 -2.38 -16.49
N LEU A 353 11.68 -2.86 -15.69
CA LEU A 353 12.00 -2.31 -14.37
C LEU A 353 12.60 -0.90 -14.49
N VAL A 354 12.05 0.04 -13.73
CA VAL A 354 12.48 1.44 -13.70
C VAL A 354 13.24 1.77 -12.41
N LYS A 355 12.80 1.23 -11.27
CA LYS A 355 13.41 1.56 -9.97
C LYS A 355 13.25 0.49 -8.91
N LEU A 356 14.24 0.42 -8.03
CA LEU A 356 14.20 -0.29 -6.74
C LEU A 356 14.15 0.75 -5.60
N LEU A 357 13.18 0.64 -4.70
CA LEU A 357 13.01 1.55 -3.57
C LEU A 357 12.97 0.78 -2.24
N GLN A 358 13.65 1.27 -1.20
CA GLN A 358 13.52 0.73 0.15
C GLN A 358 12.28 1.31 0.84
N LYS A 359 11.29 0.46 1.14
CA LYS A 359 10.01 0.85 1.76
C LYS A 359 10.09 0.87 3.28
N LYS A 360 10.74 -0.12 3.86
CA LYS A 360 11.07 -0.24 5.30
C LYS A 360 12.26 -1.19 5.43
N ILE A 361 12.69 -1.45 6.66
CA ILE A 361 13.70 -2.49 6.87
C ILE A 361 13.20 -3.81 6.27
N ASN A 362 14.06 -4.51 5.53
CA ASN A 362 13.74 -5.73 4.78
C ASN A 362 12.69 -5.66 3.69
N THR A 363 12.02 -4.53 3.45
CA THR A 363 10.97 -4.48 2.42
C THR A 363 11.34 -3.50 1.33
N TYR A 364 11.29 -3.98 0.10
CA TYR A 364 11.67 -3.24 -1.09
C TYR A 364 10.55 -3.27 -2.13
N LEU A 365 10.51 -2.24 -2.97
CA LEU A 365 9.57 -2.12 -4.07
C LEU A 365 10.35 -2.10 -5.37
N LEU A 366 9.98 -2.98 -6.28
CA LEU A 366 10.38 -2.98 -7.67
C LEU A 366 9.26 -2.33 -8.46
N VAL A 367 9.55 -1.25 -9.18
CA VAL A 367 8.53 -0.50 -9.91
C VAL A 367 8.97 -0.30 -11.34
N GLY A 368 8.03 -0.44 -12.27
CA GLY A 368 8.29 -0.24 -13.69
C GLY A 368 7.04 -0.45 -14.52
N THR A 369 7.26 -0.66 -15.82
CA THR A 369 6.18 -0.90 -16.78
C THR A 369 5.99 -2.40 -16.95
N GLY A 370 4.82 -2.89 -16.63
CA GLY A 370 4.37 -4.25 -16.93
C GLY A 370 3.46 -4.28 -18.15
N PHE A 371 2.85 -5.44 -18.38
CA PHE A 371 1.87 -5.63 -19.43
C PHE A 371 0.56 -6.15 -18.84
N ASP A 372 -0.51 -5.38 -19.03
CA ASP A 372 -1.85 -5.81 -18.66
C ASP A 372 -2.42 -6.71 -19.74
N ALA A 373 -2.39 -8.02 -19.51
CA ALA A 373 -2.87 -9.00 -20.47
C ALA A 373 -4.37 -8.88 -20.76
N SER A 374 -5.17 -8.36 -19.82
CA SER A 374 -6.62 -8.18 -20.01
C SER A 374 -6.93 -7.08 -21.01
N ARG A 375 -6.15 -5.99 -20.97
CA ARG A 375 -6.29 -4.81 -21.84
C ARG A 375 -5.36 -4.80 -23.06
N LYS A 376 -4.37 -5.70 -23.07
CA LYS A 376 -3.29 -5.77 -24.07
C LYS A 376 -2.50 -4.46 -24.20
N SER A 377 -2.26 -3.79 -23.08
CA SER A 377 -1.57 -2.50 -23.03
C SER A 377 -0.49 -2.48 -21.95
N GLU A 378 0.45 -1.55 -22.06
CA GLU A 378 1.37 -1.21 -20.99
C GLU A 378 0.58 -0.74 -19.75
N ALA A 379 1.03 -1.16 -18.58
CA ALA A 379 0.46 -0.75 -17.31
C ALA A 379 1.55 -0.65 -16.25
N ILE A 380 1.29 0.09 -15.19
CA ILE A 380 2.23 0.19 -14.07
C ILE A 380 2.27 -1.15 -13.35
N ARG A 381 3.47 -1.63 -13.04
CA ARG A 381 3.68 -2.80 -12.20
C ARG A 381 4.51 -2.45 -10.99
N ILE A 382 4.05 -2.85 -9.81
CA ILE A 382 4.80 -2.74 -8.56
C ILE A 382 4.88 -4.12 -7.92
N THR A 383 6.08 -4.56 -7.59
CA THR A 383 6.30 -5.79 -6.84
C THR A 383 6.97 -5.46 -5.51
N SER A 384 6.34 -5.85 -4.40
CA SER A 384 6.91 -5.76 -3.07
C SER A 384 7.63 -7.05 -2.72
N ILE A 385 8.90 -6.93 -2.35
CA ILE A 385 9.72 -8.06 -1.92
C ILE A 385 10.19 -7.86 -0.49
N TYR A 386 10.36 -8.97 0.22
CA TYR A 386 10.77 -9.03 1.61
C TYR A 386 12.00 -9.92 1.78
N ASP A 387 12.99 -9.39 2.49
CA ASP A 387 14.12 -10.17 3.00
C ASP A 387 13.76 -10.78 4.36
N LYS A 388 13.74 -12.11 4.44
CA LYS A 388 13.42 -12.87 5.67
C LYS A 388 14.49 -12.79 6.73
N GLU A 389 15.62 -12.15 6.45
CA GLU A 389 16.70 -12.01 7.42
C GLU A 389 16.29 -11.21 8.65
N THR A 390 16.60 -11.76 9.82
CA THR A 390 16.34 -11.11 11.10
C THR A 390 17.61 -10.41 11.57
N PHE A 391 17.44 -9.20 12.12
CA PHE A 391 18.55 -8.39 12.61
C PHE A 391 18.46 -8.22 14.12
N SER A 392 19.63 -8.25 14.77
CA SER A 392 19.73 -7.88 16.17
C SER A 392 20.97 -7.01 16.40
N TRP A 393 20.76 -5.75 16.78
CA TRP A 393 21.83 -4.87 17.25
C TRP A 393 21.75 -4.78 18.78
N ARG A 394 22.91 -4.85 19.45
CA ARG A 394 22.98 -4.68 20.90
C ARG A 394 23.18 -3.21 21.25
N GLY A 395 22.16 -2.57 21.80
CA GLY A 395 22.21 -1.17 22.24
C GLY A 395 20.91 -0.43 21.92
N ARG A 396 20.91 0.90 22.11
CA ARG A 396 19.82 1.78 21.68
C ARG A 396 20.39 2.88 20.78
N PRO A 397 19.70 3.28 19.70
CA PRO A 397 20.14 4.42 18.89
C PRO A 397 20.08 5.69 19.75
N VAL A 398 20.94 6.65 19.43
CA VAL A 398 20.97 7.95 20.11
C VAL A 398 20.83 9.01 19.03
N ILE A 399 19.67 9.66 19.00
CA ILE A 399 19.37 10.68 18.00
C ILE A 399 19.56 12.08 18.58
N GLU A 400 20.22 12.93 17.82
CA GLU A 400 20.34 14.37 18.05
C GLU A 400 19.66 15.12 16.90
N VAL A 401 18.85 16.12 17.25
CA VAL A 401 18.27 17.06 16.29
C VAL A 401 18.96 18.40 16.43
N SER A 402 19.35 18.98 15.30
CA SER A 402 20.01 20.29 15.21
C SER A 402 19.55 21.05 13.96
N ASP A 403 20.05 22.27 13.78
CA ASP A 403 19.80 23.11 12.59
C ASP A 403 18.31 23.29 12.24
N ILE A 404 17.47 23.48 13.27
CA ILE A 404 16.04 23.74 13.10
C ILE A 404 15.84 25.13 12.49
N GLN A 405 15.27 25.19 11.29
CA GLN A 405 15.09 26.43 10.53
C GLN A 405 13.73 26.42 9.82
N PHE A 406 13.04 27.55 9.85
CA PHE A 406 11.85 27.78 9.05
C PHE A 406 12.22 28.47 7.73
N SER A 407 11.59 28.02 6.64
CA SER A 407 11.65 28.67 5.32
C SER A 407 10.28 28.65 4.67
N ASP A 408 9.98 29.70 3.91
CA ASP A 408 8.78 29.88 3.10
C ASP A 408 9.13 30.02 1.61
N ASP A 409 8.11 29.86 0.76
CA ASP A 409 8.23 29.95 -0.70
C ASP A 409 8.75 31.31 -1.19
N SER A 410 8.37 32.42 -0.55
CA SER A 410 8.84 33.76 -0.93
C SER A 410 10.23 34.10 -0.37
N GLY A 411 10.76 33.28 0.55
CA GLY A 411 12.07 33.42 1.18
C GLY A 411 12.15 34.57 2.19
N ASN A 412 11.01 35.05 2.71
CA ASN A 412 10.95 36.21 3.61
C ASN A 412 10.98 35.84 5.11
N GLN A 413 11.10 34.55 5.42
CA GLN A 413 11.11 33.93 6.75
C GLN A 413 9.81 34.11 7.54
N THR A 414 8.70 34.35 6.85
CA THR A 414 7.36 34.47 7.46
C THR A 414 6.34 33.79 6.55
N LEU A 415 5.51 32.90 7.11
CA LEU A 415 4.43 32.27 6.37
C LEU A 415 3.29 33.27 6.10
N GLU A 416 2.85 33.32 4.85
CA GLU A 416 1.73 34.11 4.36
C GLU A 416 0.52 33.26 3.96
N ALA A 417 -0.59 33.95 3.70
CA ALA A 417 -1.75 33.35 3.08
C ALA A 417 -1.42 32.85 1.66
N ASP A 418 -1.92 31.67 1.34
CA ASP A 418 -1.63 30.91 0.11
C ASP A 418 -0.15 30.61 -0.15
N GLU A 419 0.64 30.53 0.92
CA GLU A 419 2.06 30.27 0.84
C GLU A 419 2.44 28.91 1.44
N TYR A 420 3.39 28.25 0.79
CA TYR A 420 3.99 27.03 1.28
C TYR A 420 5.27 27.33 2.07
N GLY A 421 5.56 26.49 3.05
CA GLY A 421 6.80 26.57 3.80
C GLY A 421 7.16 25.24 4.44
N ALA A 422 8.27 25.23 5.16
CA ALA A 422 8.79 24.05 5.82
C ALA A 422 9.60 24.42 7.05
N VAL A 423 9.51 23.58 8.08
CA VAL A 423 10.47 23.54 9.17
C VAL A 423 11.45 22.42 8.90
N ARG A 424 12.66 22.79 8.50
CA ARG A 424 13.79 21.92 8.24
C ARG A 424 14.60 21.67 9.51
N PHE A 425 15.20 20.49 9.63
CA PHE A 425 16.14 20.15 10.69
C PHE A 425 17.07 18.99 10.28
N ARG A 426 18.22 18.89 10.96
CA ARG A 426 19.16 17.78 10.82
C ARG A 426 18.93 16.75 11.92
N LEU A 427 18.87 15.47 11.55
CA LEU A 427 18.94 14.33 12.44
C LEU A 427 20.32 13.69 12.33
N LYS A 428 20.96 13.42 13.48
CA LYS A 428 22.21 12.68 13.56
C LYS A 428 22.06 11.51 14.53
N ASN A 429 22.51 10.32 14.12
CA ASN A 429 22.64 9.19 15.02
C ASN A 429 24.04 9.18 15.65
N THR A 430 24.15 9.66 16.89
CA THR A 430 25.40 9.65 17.67
C THR A 430 25.59 8.34 18.47
N GLY A 431 24.64 7.42 18.38
CA GLY A 431 24.70 6.11 19.04
C GLY A 431 25.56 5.10 18.28
N SER A 432 25.82 3.95 18.93
CA SER A 432 26.61 2.85 18.38
C SER A 432 25.81 1.83 17.57
N VAL A 433 24.49 2.00 17.46
CA VAL A 433 23.57 1.13 16.72
C VAL A 433 22.68 1.97 15.79
N PRO A 434 22.18 1.42 14.67
CA PRO A 434 21.31 2.15 13.76
C PRO A 434 19.93 2.45 14.37
N LEU A 435 19.31 3.54 13.91
CA LEU A 435 17.88 3.78 14.09
C LEU A 435 17.11 2.99 13.03
N GLN A 436 16.15 2.19 13.47
CA GLN A 436 15.28 1.40 12.61
C GLN A 436 13.86 1.95 12.69
N GLU A 437 13.24 2.11 11.51
CA GLU A 437 11.85 2.57 11.40
C GLU A 437 11.54 3.77 12.30
N GLY A 438 12.46 4.75 12.28
CA GLY A 438 12.27 6.00 13.01
C GLY A 438 11.04 6.72 12.49
N VAL A 439 10.28 7.31 13.39
CA VAL A 439 9.10 8.12 13.08
C VAL A 439 9.35 9.55 13.55
N ILE A 440 9.03 10.49 12.69
CA ILE A 440 8.95 11.91 13.01
C ILE A 440 7.46 12.25 13.10
N ARG A 441 7.02 12.78 14.23
CA ARG A 441 5.70 13.38 14.42
C ARG A 441 5.84 14.89 14.59
N ALA A 442 4.97 15.64 13.93
CA ALA A 442 4.87 17.08 14.10
C ALA A 442 3.47 17.46 14.57
N GLU A 443 3.40 18.21 15.67
CA GLU A 443 2.16 18.63 16.30
C GLU A 443 2.17 20.14 16.53
N LEU A 444 1.07 20.81 16.23
CA LEU A 444 0.93 22.23 16.48
C LEU A 444 0.53 22.47 17.95
N ILE A 445 1.46 22.95 18.77
CA ILE A 445 1.24 23.17 20.21
C ILE A 445 0.81 24.59 20.53
N GLN A 446 1.35 25.59 19.83
CA GLN A 446 0.85 26.97 19.84
C GLN A 446 0.27 27.23 18.46
N LYS A 447 -1.06 27.24 18.38
CA LYS A 447 -1.77 27.34 17.11
C LYS A 447 -1.86 28.79 16.63
N VAL A 448 -1.59 29.00 15.35
CA VAL A 448 -2.02 30.19 14.60
C VAL A 448 -3.11 29.74 13.65
N ASN A 449 -4.26 30.42 13.69
CA ASN A 449 -5.38 30.08 12.83
C ASN A 449 -5.01 30.26 11.35
N GLY A 450 -5.48 29.34 10.50
CA GLY A 450 -5.11 29.26 9.09
C GLY A 450 -3.73 28.64 8.82
N LEU A 451 -2.94 28.26 9.83
CA LEU A 451 -1.73 27.47 9.61
C LEU A 451 -2.06 25.97 9.59
N THR A 452 -1.65 25.30 8.52
CA THR A 452 -1.78 23.86 8.35
C THR A 452 -0.41 23.20 8.42
N VAL A 453 -0.26 22.15 9.24
CA VAL A 453 0.87 21.23 9.15
C VAL A 453 0.56 20.18 8.08
N LYS A 454 1.41 20.10 7.07
CA LYS A 454 1.32 19.12 5.99
C LYS A 454 2.21 17.93 6.36
N ARG A 455 1.68 16.72 6.21
CA ARG A 455 2.38 15.45 6.49
C ARG A 455 3.03 15.43 7.88
N PRO A 456 2.21 15.48 8.94
CA PRO A 456 2.72 15.49 10.32
C PRO A 456 3.46 14.21 10.70
N TYR A 457 3.45 13.18 9.85
CA TYR A 457 4.09 11.90 10.06
C TYR A 457 5.09 11.62 8.93
N GLN A 458 6.32 11.27 9.30
CA GLN A 458 7.36 10.83 8.37
C GLN A 458 8.11 9.63 8.92
N VAL A 459 8.61 8.79 8.01
CA VAL A 459 9.37 7.59 8.35
C VAL A 459 10.82 7.73 7.90
N ILE A 460 11.71 7.28 8.76
CA ILE A 460 13.12 7.06 8.53
C ILE A 460 13.30 5.54 8.52
N PRO A 461 13.30 4.88 7.34
CA PRO A 461 13.41 3.43 7.25
C PRO A 461 14.63 2.89 7.99
N PHE A 462 15.76 3.58 7.83
CA PHE A 462 17.04 3.23 8.41
C PHE A 462 17.94 4.47 8.51
N LEU A 463 18.68 4.61 9.61
CA LEU A 463 19.75 5.59 9.75
C LEU A 463 20.94 4.92 10.48
N PRO A 464 22.09 4.71 9.80
CA PRO A 464 23.23 3.99 10.39
C PRO A 464 23.81 4.73 11.60
N ALA A 465 24.61 4.02 12.40
CA ALA A 465 25.41 4.64 13.45
C ALA A 465 26.36 5.69 12.84
N GLY A 466 26.40 6.89 13.41
CA GLY A 466 27.12 8.04 12.85
C GLY A 466 26.44 8.74 11.66
N GLY A 467 25.34 8.16 11.13
CA GLY A 467 24.63 8.69 9.97
C GLY A 467 23.87 9.98 10.26
N GLU A 468 23.68 10.79 9.21
CA GLU A 468 22.95 12.06 9.25
C GLU A 468 21.88 12.11 8.15
N LYS A 469 20.75 12.78 8.43
CA LYS A 469 19.66 13.00 7.47
C LYS A 469 19.03 14.38 7.68
N ILE A 470 18.81 15.12 6.59
CA ILE A 470 17.98 16.33 6.62
C ILE A 470 16.52 15.92 6.46
N CYS A 471 15.66 16.42 7.35
CA CYS A 471 14.21 16.22 7.32
C CYS A 471 13.51 17.58 7.36
N ALA A 472 12.27 17.62 6.89
CA ALA A 472 11.49 18.85 6.87
C ALA A 472 10.01 18.54 7.14
N VAL A 473 9.38 19.33 8.01
CA VAL A 473 7.94 19.30 8.26
C VAL A 473 7.32 20.42 7.47
N SER A 474 6.55 20.05 6.45
CA SER A 474 5.89 21.00 5.56
C SER A 474 4.74 21.73 6.27
N VAL A 475 4.55 23.00 5.97
CA VAL A 475 3.45 23.84 6.46
C VAL A 475 2.84 24.64 5.32
N TYR A 476 1.58 25.04 5.48
CA TYR A 476 0.87 25.86 4.52
C TYR A 476 0.05 26.92 5.23
N GLY A 477 0.09 28.16 4.75
CA GLY A 477 -0.78 29.23 5.19
C GLY A 477 -2.05 29.28 4.35
N GLU A 478 -3.19 28.95 4.93
CA GLU A 478 -4.49 29.12 4.31
C GLU A 478 -4.83 30.62 4.14
N LYS A 479 -5.81 30.95 3.29
CA LYS A 479 -6.19 32.35 3.00
C LYS A 479 -6.56 33.18 4.23
N ASP A 480 -7.05 32.51 5.26
CA ASP A 480 -7.47 33.08 6.52
C ASP A 480 -6.36 33.11 7.59
N LEU A 481 -5.09 32.91 7.19
CA LEU A 481 -3.93 32.91 8.09
C LEU A 481 -3.86 34.19 8.94
N ASP A 482 -3.93 34.00 10.24
CA ASP A 482 -3.78 35.09 11.22
C ASP A 482 -2.30 35.39 11.49
N LYS A 483 -2.02 36.61 11.96
CA LYS A 483 -0.69 37.04 12.34
C LYS A 483 -0.34 36.42 13.69
N GLY A 484 0.90 35.94 13.84
CA GLY A 484 1.39 35.41 15.11
C GLY A 484 2.64 34.59 14.90
N THR A 485 3.01 33.81 15.90
CA THR A 485 4.04 32.78 15.79
C THR A 485 3.41 31.47 16.23
N ALA A 486 3.39 30.51 15.33
CA ALA A 486 2.96 29.16 15.65
C ALA A 486 4.16 28.35 16.14
N THR A 487 3.92 27.38 17.03
CA THR A 487 4.98 26.52 17.56
C THR A 487 4.65 25.08 17.24
N LEU A 488 5.55 24.43 16.52
CA LEU A 488 5.52 23.00 16.23
C LEU A 488 6.33 22.25 17.27
N ARG A 489 5.77 21.18 17.82
CA ARG A 489 6.51 20.13 18.51
C ARG A 489 6.88 19.07 17.50
N ILE A 490 8.17 18.79 17.36
CA ILE A 490 8.71 17.72 16.50
C ILE A 490 9.21 16.62 17.42
N THR A 491 8.58 15.46 17.36
CA THR A 491 8.93 14.29 18.16
C THR A 491 9.53 13.22 17.26
N VAL A 492 10.74 12.76 17.60
CA VAL A 492 11.39 11.62 16.95
C VAL A 492 11.23 10.41 17.86
N GLU A 493 10.69 9.32 17.35
CA GLU A 493 10.44 8.09 18.09
C GLU A 493 10.79 6.84 17.28
N SER A 494 11.04 5.73 17.96
CA SER A 494 11.20 4.39 17.37
C SER A 494 10.93 3.37 18.48
N SER A 495 10.56 2.15 18.14
CA SER A 495 10.41 1.05 19.11
C SER A 495 11.68 0.78 19.93
N SER A 496 12.84 1.24 19.44
CA SER A 496 14.16 1.03 20.04
C SER A 496 14.68 2.21 20.88
N MET A 497 13.95 3.33 20.99
CA MET A 497 14.38 4.50 21.75
C MET A 497 13.23 5.24 22.43
N GLU A 498 13.54 5.97 23.49
CA GLU A 498 12.59 6.92 24.08
C GLU A 498 12.32 8.09 23.12
N PRO A 499 11.06 8.55 23.00
CA PRO A 499 10.74 9.70 22.16
C PRO A 499 11.50 10.97 22.59
N LYS A 500 12.08 11.68 21.62
CA LYS A 500 12.73 12.98 21.84
C LYS A 500 11.96 14.07 21.14
N SER A 501 11.62 15.13 21.87
CA SER A 501 10.84 16.25 21.34
C SER A 501 11.64 17.54 21.28
N TYR A 502 11.41 18.30 20.22
CA TYR A 502 12.00 19.60 19.93
C TYR A 502 10.91 20.57 19.54
N THR A 503 11.17 21.87 19.60
CA THR A 503 10.22 22.90 19.17
C THR A 503 10.78 23.72 18.03
N ALA A 504 9.91 24.13 17.12
CA ALA A 504 10.23 25.05 16.04
C ALA A 504 9.16 26.14 15.96
N GLU A 505 9.58 27.36 15.67
CA GLU A 505 8.69 28.50 15.49
C GLU A 505 8.42 28.73 14.01
N VAL A 506 7.16 29.05 13.70
CA VAL A 506 6.69 29.43 12.36
C VAL A 506 6.05 30.82 12.48
N PRO A 507 6.80 31.89 12.19
CA PRO A 507 6.24 33.24 12.11
C PRO A 507 5.20 33.31 11.00
N CYS A 508 4.06 33.94 11.28
CA CYS A 508 2.93 34.08 10.36
C CYS A 508 2.54 35.55 10.23
N ARG A 509 2.22 36.01 9.02
CA ARG A 509 1.65 37.34 8.78
C ARG A 509 0.31 37.25 8.08
N THR A 510 -0.62 38.10 8.51
CA THR A 510 -1.91 38.24 7.86
C THR A 510 -1.76 39.01 6.56
N GLN A 511 -2.24 38.43 5.47
CA GLN A 511 -2.58 39.14 4.24
C GLN A 511 -4.08 38.97 3.96
N LYS A 512 -4.94 39.36 4.92
CA LYS A 512 -6.39 39.46 4.67
C LYS A 512 -6.57 40.53 3.60
N THR A 513 -6.90 40.13 2.37
CA THR A 513 -7.54 41.04 1.44
C THR A 513 -8.84 41.49 2.14
N PRO A 514 -9.03 42.79 2.44
CA PRO A 514 -10.30 43.24 2.98
C PRO A 514 -11.38 42.80 2.00
N ALA A 515 -12.47 42.19 2.45
CA ALA A 515 -13.59 41.89 1.57
C ALA A 515 -14.19 43.21 1.05
N PRO A 516 -14.20 43.50 -0.26
CA PRO A 516 -15.01 44.59 -0.79
C PRO A 516 -16.49 44.39 -0.41
N ASP A 517 -17.11 45.48 0.05
CA ASP A 517 -18.55 45.70 0.27
C ASP A 517 -19.40 44.49 0.75
N GLY A 518 -19.28 44.16 2.03
CA GLY A 518 -20.41 43.65 2.81
C GLY A 518 -20.75 42.16 2.65
N VAL A 519 -19.93 41.36 1.98
CA VAL A 519 -20.07 39.89 1.98
C VAL A 519 -19.38 39.26 3.20
N THR A 520 -20.11 38.51 4.01
CA THR A 520 -19.54 37.70 5.11
C THR A 520 -20.11 36.29 5.10
N ILE A 521 -19.24 35.28 5.22
CA ILE A 521 -19.62 33.86 5.21
C ILE A 521 -19.21 33.26 6.56
N ASN A 522 -20.18 32.79 7.34
CA ASN A 522 -19.94 32.26 8.69
C ASN A 522 -20.51 30.85 8.82
N TYR A 523 -19.75 29.91 9.40
CA TYR A 523 -20.26 28.55 9.61
C TYR A 523 -21.31 28.48 10.71
N VAL A 524 -22.45 27.89 10.36
CA VAL A 524 -23.51 27.44 11.28
C VAL A 524 -23.26 25.99 11.66
N THR A 525 -22.89 25.16 10.68
CA THR A 525 -22.50 23.76 10.86
C THR A 525 -21.22 23.50 10.06
N PRO A 526 -20.14 23.02 10.70
CA PRO A 526 -20.00 22.87 12.15
C PRO A 526 -19.99 24.23 12.87
N ARG A 527 -20.47 24.26 14.12
CA ARG A 527 -20.40 25.48 14.93
C ARG A 527 -18.95 25.73 15.34
N LEU A 528 -18.42 26.89 14.96
CA LEU A 528 -17.11 27.33 15.43
C LEU A 528 -17.18 27.66 16.92
N VAL A 529 -16.36 27.00 17.74
CA VAL A 529 -16.27 27.26 19.18
C VAL A 529 -15.05 28.12 19.44
N ASN A 530 -15.22 29.25 20.12
CA ASN A 530 -14.11 30.14 20.46
C ASN A 530 -13.41 29.60 21.72
N GLN A 531 -12.17 29.11 21.57
CA GLN A 531 -11.32 28.69 22.68
C GLN A 531 -10.08 29.60 22.73
N SER A 532 -9.87 30.27 23.86
CA SER A 532 -8.66 31.06 24.12
C SER A 532 -8.34 32.13 23.06
N GLY A 533 -9.38 32.73 22.44
CA GLY A 533 -9.23 33.78 21.44
C GLY A 533 -9.02 33.29 19.99
N SER A 534 -9.12 31.98 19.74
CA SER A 534 -9.11 31.38 18.40
C SER A 534 -10.35 30.49 18.21
N ASN A 535 -11.00 30.61 17.05
CA ASN A 535 -12.09 29.70 16.68
C ASN A 535 -11.51 28.32 16.38
N VAL A 536 -11.99 27.27 17.05
CA VAL A 536 -11.68 25.88 16.69
C VAL A 536 -12.30 25.61 15.31
N ARG A 537 -11.44 25.32 14.33
CA ARG A 537 -11.80 25.03 12.93
C ARG A 537 -11.47 23.60 12.51
N GLU A 538 -11.02 22.77 13.45
CA GLU A 538 -10.72 21.35 13.23
C GLU A 538 -11.85 20.50 13.82
N PHE A 539 -12.34 19.56 13.03
CA PHE A 539 -13.45 18.67 13.36
C PHE A 539 -13.11 17.23 13.01
N GLU A 540 -13.76 16.29 13.69
CA GLU A 540 -13.70 14.88 13.35
C GLU A 540 -15.03 14.44 12.74
N ALA A 541 -14.96 13.56 11.76
CA ALA A 541 -16.09 12.93 11.13
C ALA A 541 -15.91 11.43 11.11
N THR A 542 -17.01 10.72 11.32
CA THR A 542 -17.07 9.26 11.17
C THR A 542 -18.03 8.83 10.06
N ASP A 543 -18.83 9.78 9.57
CA ASP A 543 -19.71 9.61 8.43
C ASP A 543 -19.04 10.21 7.20
N LYS A 544 -19.11 9.49 6.08
CA LYS A 544 -18.51 9.93 4.82
C LYS A 544 -19.17 11.20 4.26
N MET A 545 -20.43 11.45 4.60
CA MET A 545 -21.15 12.66 4.19
C MET A 545 -21.18 13.64 5.37
N TYR A 546 -20.53 14.77 5.21
CA TYR A 546 -20.38 15.78 6.26
C TYR A 546 -21.26 17.00 5.99
N PRO A 547 -22.20 17.35 6.87
CA PRO A 547 -23.07 18.48 6.66
C PRO A 547 -22.31 19.78 6.87
N VAL A 548 -22.37 20.67 5.88
CA VAL A 548 -21.86 22.04 5.97
C VAL A 548 -23.02 23.02 5.79
N GLU A 549 -23.15 23.96 6.72
CA GLU A 549 -24.12 25.05 6.66
C GLU A 549 -23.42 26.36 6.98
N THR A 550 -23.61 27.37 6.15
CA THR A 550 -23.08 28.72 6.36
C THR A 550 -24.17 29.78 6.24
N THR A 551 -24.00 30.85 7.01
CA THR A 551 -24.74 32.10 6.87
C THR A 551 -23.94 33.03 5.97
N ILE A 552 -24.53 33.47 4.87
CA ILE A 552 -23.94 34.42 3.92
C ILE A 552 -24.68 35.75 4.05
N ASN A 553 -24.03 36.78 4.57
CA ASN A 553 -24.56 38.15 4.47
C ASN A 553 -24.00 38.81 3.22
N THR A 554 -24.82 39.52 2.46
CA THR A 554 -24.43 40.18 1.19
C THR A 554 -25.36 41.35 0.87
N SER A 555 -24.95 42.25 -0.02
CA SER A 555 -25.82 43.27 -0.64
C SER A 555 -26.60 42.73 -1.85
N ASN A 556 -26.24 41.54 -2.36
CA ASN A 556 -26.91 40.89 -3.48
C ASN A 556 -28.22 40.19 -3.02
N GLY A 557 -29.35 40.88 -3.17
CA GLY A 557 -30.68 40.34 -2.82
C GLY A 557 -31.30 39.36 -3.84
N GLN A 558 -30.60 39.05 -4.94
CA GLN A 558 -31.08 38.15 -5.99
C GLN A 558 -30.10 36.99 -6.25
N ALA A 559 -29.28 36.64 -5.27
CA ALA A 559 -28.32 35.54 -5.39
C ALA A 559 -29.02 34.19 -5.62
N ARG A 560 -28.37 33.33 -6.41
CA ARG A 560 -28.78 31.96 -6.72
C ARG A 560 -27.76 30.99 -6.15
N VAL A 561 -28.12 29.71 -6.05
CA VAL A 561 -27.19 28.66 -5.59
C VAL A 561 -25.89 28.62 -6.41
N THR A 562 -25.93 28.99 -7.69
CA THR A 562 -24.75 29.07 -8.58
C THR A 562 -23.74 30.15 -8.19
N ASN A 563 -24.15 31.11 -7.36
CA ASN A 563 -23.25 32.12 -6.80
C ASN A 563 -22.39 31.54 -5.67
N ALA A 564 -22.78 30.41 -5.08
CA ALA A 564 -22.03 29.69 -4.06
C ALA A 564 -21.34 28.46 -4.65
N ARG A 565 -20.09 28.21 -4.25
CA ARG A 565 -19.34 26.99 -4.56
C ARG A 565 -18.67 26.48 -3.30
N ILE A 566 -18.69 25.17 -3.11
CA ILE A 566 -17.95 24.53 -2.02
C ILE A 566 -16.69 23.91 -2.58
N PHE A 567 -15.59 24.09 -1.86
CA PHE A 567 -14.30 23.52 -2.20
C PHE A 567 -13.92 22.51 -1.13
N VAL A 568 -13.41 21.36 -1.57
CA VAL A 568 -12.85 20.32 -0.70
C VAL A 568 -11.43 20.07 -1.18
N ASN A 569 -10.45 20.19 -0.28
CA ASN A 569 -9.03 20.06 -0.61
C ASN A 569 -8.62 20.94 -1.81
N ARG A 570 -9.22 22.15 -1.89
CA ARG A 570 -9.05 23.16 -2.97
C ARG A 570 -9.63 22.80 -4.34
N THR A 571 -10.22 21.62 -4.49
CA THR A 571 -11.00 21.27 -5.68
C THR A 571 -12.45 21.73 -5.51
N PRO A 572 -13.05 22.41 -6.51
CA PRO A 572 -14.47 22.72 -6.47
C PRO A 572 -15.30 21.44 -6.53
N LEU A 573 -16.23 21.27 -5.60
CA LEU A 573 -17.11 20.11 -5.53
C LEU A 573 -18.20 20.22 -6.60
N ASN A 574 -17.99 19.52 -7.72
CA ASN A 574 -18.96 19.45 -8.82
C ASN A 574 -19.94 18.26 -8.69
N ASP A 575 -19.96 17.57 -7.55
CA ASP A 575 -20.73 16.34 -7.34
C ASP A 575 -22.24 16.63 -7.15
N GLN A 576 -23.10 15.97 -7.94
CA GLN A 576 -24.56 16.02 -7.77
C GLN A 576 -25.02 15.56 -6.38
N LYS A 577 -24.22 14.74 -5.68
CA LYS A 577 -24.49 14.28 -4.30
C LYS A 577 -24.31 15.38 -3.25
N ALA A 578 -23.64 16.47 -3.59
CA ALA A 578 -23.40 17.56 -2.66
C ALA A 578 -24.70 18.28 -2.25
N GLN A 579 -25.73 18.19 -3.11
CA GLN A 579 -27.05 18.80 -2.92
C GLN A 579 -26.96 20.23 -2.37
N PRO A 580 -26.20 21.14 -3.01
CA PRO A 580 -26.09 22.51 -2.55
C PRO A 580 -27.46 23.19 -2.58
N GLN A 581 -27.81 23.85 -1.49
CA GLN A 581 -29.05 24.59 -1.33
C GLN A 581 -28.73 25.98 -0.81
N LEU A 582 -29.42 26.99 -1.36
CA LEU A 582 -29.38 28.36 -0.88
C LEU A 582 -30.81 28.75 -0.50
N SER A 583 -31.00 29.28 0.71
CA SER A 583 -32.32 29.74 1.17
C SER A 583 -32.83 30.94 0.37
N ASP A 584 -34.10 31.30 0.54
CA ASP A 584 -34.57 32.62 0.17
C ASP A 584 -33.85 33.72 0.98
N PRO A 585 -33.68 34.94 0.44
CA PRO A 585 -33.04 36.04 1.13
C PRO A 585 -33.86 36.54 2.32
N ILE A 586 -33.19 36.71 3.46
CA ILE A 586 -33.74 37.41 4.62
C ILE A 586 -33.23 38.85 4.60
N ALA A 587 -34.10 39.81 4.28
CA ALA A 587 -33.76 41.22 4.24
C ALA A 587 -33.57 41.81 5.65
N HIS A 588 -32.50 42.58 5.85
CA HIS A 588 -32.27 43.38 7.06
C HIS A 588 -33.14 44.65 7.06
N ALA A 589 -33.20 45.33 8.20
CA ALA A 589 -34.02 46.54 8.39
C ALA A 589 -33.71 47.67 7.39
N ASP A 590 -32.49 47.73 6.86
CA ASP A 590 -32.08 48.73 5.86
C ASP A 590 -32.46 48.38 4.41
N GLN A 591 -33.00 47.17 4.18
CA GLN A 591 -33.32 46.60 2.85
C GLN A 591 -32.15 46.60 1.85
N ARG A 592 -30.93 46.79 2.33
CA ARG A 592 -29.69 46.81 1.53
C ARG A 592 -28.80 45.62 1.82
N ARG A 593 -29.02 44.94 2.94
CA ARG A 593 -28.33 43.71 3.33
C ARG A 593 -29.31 42.54 3.39
N PHE A 594 -28.84 41.40 2.92
CA PHE A 594 -29.57 40.16 2.86
C PHE A 594 -28.74 39.06 3.52
N THR A 595 -29.42 38.15 4.21
CA THR A 595 -28.82 36.94 4.77
C THR A 595 -29.39 35.72 4.04
N TYR A 596 -28.49 34.84 3.60
CA TYR A 596 -28.79 33.54 3.04
C TYR A 596 -28.23 32.43 3.94
N TYR A 597 -28.89 31.27 3.94
CA TYR A 597 -28.33 30.03 4.46
C TYR A 597 -27.93 29.14 3.28
N PHE A 598 -26.64 28.82 3.20
CA PHE A 598 -26.10 27.87 2.24
C PHE A 598 -25.88 26.52 2.95
N LYS A 599 -26.41 25.44 2.38
CA LYS A 599 -26.32 24.07 2.92
C LYS A 599 -25.76 23.14 1.86
N SER A 600 -24.85 22.25 2.26
CA SER A 600 -24.30 21.23 1.38
C SER A 600 -23.92 19.98 2.19
N GLN A 601 -24.01 18.81 1.56
CA GLN A 601 -23.46 17.56 2.08
C GLN A 601 -22.09 17.31 1.43
N VAL A 602 -21.02 17.30 2.21
CA VAL A 602 -19.66 17.17 1.69
C VAL A 602 -19.23 15.71 1.73
N PRO A 603 -18.98 15.04 0.60
CA PRO A 603 -18.35 13.73 0.62
C PRO A 603 -16.88 13.90 1.05
N LEU A 604 -16.51 13.25 2.15
CA LEU A 604 -15.16 13.26 2.70
C LEU A 604 -14.33 12.12 2.13
N GLU A 605 -13.05 12.41 1.92
CA GLU A 605 -11.99 11.42 1.70
C GLU A 605 -11.42 10.97 3.05
N GLU A 606 -11.00 9.72 3.14
CA GLU A 606 -10.41 9.19 4.38
C GLU A 606 -9.18 10.03 4.76
N GLY A 607 -9.10 10.44 6.03
CA GLY A 607 -8.10 11.36 6.53
C GLY A 607 -8.54 12.84 6.46
N ARG A 608 -7.61 13.73 6.12
CA ARG A 608 -7.79 15.19 6.26
C ARG A 608 -8.53 15.79 5.07
N ASN A 609 -9.59 16.55 5.34
CA ASN A 609 -10.36 17.30 4.34
C ASN A 609 -10.38 18.79 4.70
N VAL A 610 -9.94 19.68 3.81
CA VAL A 610 -10.07 21.14 3.98
C VAL A 610 -11.30 21.62 3.24
N ILE A 611 -12.22 22.30 3.91
CA ILE A 611 -13.47 22.76 3.33
C ILE A 611 -13.57 24.27 3.46
N TYR A 612 -13.92 24.94 2.37
CA TYR A 612 -14.31 26.35 2.37
C TYR A 612 -15.42 26.62 1.34
N ILE A 613 -16.16 27.71 1.57
CA ILE A 613 -17.23 28.18 0.68
C ILE A 613 -16.74 29.41 -0.05
N GLU A 614 -16.93 29.47 -1.36
CA GLU A 614 -16.84 30.68 -2.15
C GLU A 614 -18.25 31.21 -2.46
N PHE A 615 -18.46 32.52 -2.35
CA PHE A 615 -19.69 33.20 -2.76
C PHE A 615 -19.35 34.50 -3.49
N ASP A 616 -19.82 34.65 -4.74
CA ASP A 616 -19.55 35.82 -5.60
C ASP A 616 -18.05 36.20 -5.66
N GLY A 617 -17.16 35.20 -5.64
CA GLY A 617 -15.71 35.37 -5.67
C GLY A 617 -15.04 35.58 -4.31
N TYR A 618 -15.81 35.62 -3.21
CA TYR A 618 -15.30 35.74 -1.85
C TYR A 618 -15.28 34.41 -1.12
N GLN A 619 -14.20 34.09 -0.43
CA GLN A 619 -14.05 32.82 0.27
C GLN A 619 -14.27 32.98 1.77
N SER A 620 -14.89 31.96 2.37
CA SER A 620 -14.98 31.82 3.81
C SER A 620 -13.62 31.46 4.40
N ASP A 621 -13.53 31.58 5.71
CA ASP A 621 -12.56 30.84 6.49
C ASP A 621 -12.58 29.33 6.14
N SER A 622 -11.45 28.65 6.26
CA SER A 622 -11.36 27.20 6.04
C SER A 622 -11.69 26.44 7.32
N ILE A 623 -12.36 25.30 7.18
CA ILE A 623 -12.46 24.28 8.24
C ILE A 623 -11.70 23.02 7.81
N VAL A 624 -11.19 22.28 8.76
CA VAL A 624 -10.53 20.99 8.55
C VAL A 624 -11.39 19.91 9.17
N VAL A 625 -11.73 18.88 8.41
CA VAL A 625 -12.50 17.72 8.87
C VAL A 625 -11.66 16.46 8.66
N TYR A 626 -11.31 15.80 9.75
CA TYR A 626 -10.63 14.51 9.74
C TYR A 626 -11.68 13.39 9.68
N PHE A 627 -11.80 12.73 8.54
CA PHE A 627 -12.69 11.59 8.36
C PHE A 627 -11.95 10.29 8.69
N ALA A 628 -12.38 9.63 9.75
CA ALA A 628 -11.99 8.26 10.05
C ALA A 628 -13.27 7.41 10.08
N PRO A 629 -13.46 6.48 9.13
CA PRO A 629 -14.67 5.65 9.13
C PRO A 629 -14.76 4.85 10.45
N LYS A 630 -15.98 4.74 11.01
CA LYS A 630 -16.22 3.89 12.18
C LYS A 630 -15.98 2.43 11.82
N LEU A 631 -14.94 1.82 12.40
CA LEU A 631 -14.73 0.38 12.33
C LEU A 631 -15.92 -0.36 12.99
N PRO A 632 -16.43 -1.47 12.40
CA PRO A 632 -17.53 -2.26 12.96
C PRO A 632 -17.12 -3.04 14.22
N ASN A 633 -18.07 -3.48 15.04
CA ASN A 633 -17.79 -4.50 16.07
C ASN A 633 -18.05 -5.92 15.53
N LEU A 634 -17.35 -6.91 16.08
CA LEU A 634 -17.57 -8.33 15.81
C LEU A 634 -18.13 -9.02 17.05
N HIS A 635 -19.27 -9.69 16.93
CA HIS A 635 -19.92 -10.45 18.00
C HIS A 635 -19.93 -11.94 17.63
N VAL A 636 -19.29 -12.78 18.45
CA VAL A 636 -19.08 -14.20 18.19
C VAL A 636 -19.75 -15.04 19.26
N LEU A 637 -20.53 -16.03 18.84
CA LEU A 637 -21.07 -17.08 19.69
C LEU A 637 -20.50 -18.44 19.24
N ALA A 638 -19.52 -18.97 19.96
CA ALA A 638 -18.90 -20.26 19.68
C ALA A 638 -19.41 -21.34 20.64
N ILE A 639 -20.03 -22.38 20.10
CA ILE A 639 -20.69 -23.45 20.84
C ILE A 639 -20.08 -24.79 20.43
N GLY A 640 -19.59 -25.54 21.41
CA GLY A 640 -19.06 -26.89 21.24
C GLY A 640 -19.67 -27.83 22.26
N VAL A 641 -20.55 -28.75 21.84
CA VAL A 641 -21.30 -29.60 22.79
C VAL A 641 -20.48 -30.84 23.16
N PRO A 642 -20.19 -31.09 24.45
CA PRO A 642 -19.52 -32.32 24.88
C PRO A 642 -20.36 -33.56 24.52
N ALA A 643 -19.73 -34.59 23.97
CA ALA A 643 -20.35 -35.88 23.69
C ALA A 643 -19.41 -37.04 24.05
N ASP A 644 -19.96 -38.24 24.24
CA ASP A 644 -19.21 -39.40 24.75
C ASP A 644 -18.37 -40.12 23.67
N ASP A 645 -18.74 -39.93 22.41
CA ASP A 645 -18.18 -40.57 21.22
C ASP A 645 -17.50 -39.58 20.26
N LEU A 646 -17.55 -38.27 20.56
CA LEU A 646 -16.78 -37.21 19.91
C LEU A 646 -15.78 -36.60 20.87
N LYS A 647 -14.53 -36.41 20.44
CA LYS A 647 -13.46 -35.90 21.31
C LYS A 647 -13.25 -34.41 21.21
N TYR A 648 -13.49 -33.80 20.06
CA TYR A 648 -12.95 -32.46 19.77
C TYR A 648 -13.97 -31.33 19.68
N THR A 649 -15.28 -31.59 19.78
CA THR A 649 -16.33 -30.55 19.66
C THR A 649 -16.12 -29.33 20.57
N THR A 650 -15.73 -29.57 21.82
CA THR A 650 -15.46 -28.51 22.79
C THR A 650 -14.16 -27.76 22.51
N LYS A 651 -13.18 -28.42 21.88
CA LYS A 651 -11.91 -27.82 21.48
C LYS A 651 -12.10 -27.00 20.20
N ASP A 652 -12.82 -27.51 19.22
CA ASP A 652 -13.18 -26.79 17.98
C ASP A 652 -13.73 -25.38 18.29
N ALA A 653 -14.70 -25.29 19.21
CA ALA A 653 -15.30 -24.02 19.60
C ALA A 653 -14.33 -23.07 20.33
N ARG A 654 -13.37 -23.61 21.10
CA ARG A 654 -12.36 -22.81 21.81
C ARG A 654 -11.29 -22.30 20.86
N ASP A 655 -10.79 -23.17 19.98
CA ASP A 655 -9.77 -22.81 18.99
C ASP A 655 -10.31 -21.77 18.00
N PHE A 656 -11.55 -21.96 17.52
CA PHE A 656 -12.22 -20.96 16.67
C PHE A 656 -12.33 -19.60 17.39
N ALA A 657 -12.79 -19.62 18.64
CA ALA A 657 -12.91 -18.41 19.46
C ALA A 657 -11.56 -17.72 19.68
N GLU A 658 -10.49 -18.47 19.89
CA GLU A 658 -9.13 -17.95 20.06
C GLU A 658 -8.61 -17.32 18.76
N ALA A 659 -8.76 -18.00 17.62
CA ALA A 659 -8.36 -17.49 16.31
C ALA A 659 -9.06 -16.16 15.96
N ILE A 660 -10.36 -16.05 16.26
CA ILE A 660 -11.11 -14.81 16.07
C ILE A 660 -10.73 -13.75 17.10
N SER A 661 -10.46 -14.12 18.35
CA SER A 661 -10.02 -13.17 19.38
C SER A 661 -8.65 -12.55 19.06
N ALA A 662 -7.77 -13.30 18.40
CA ALA A 662 -6.45 -12.83 17.95
C ALA A 662 -6.53 -11.68 16.93
N GLN A 663 -7.70 -11.44 16.34
CA GLN A 663 -7.96 -10.33 15.41
C GLN A 663 -8.07 -8.96 16.11
N ASN A 664 -8.14 -8.96 17.44
CA ASN A 664 -8.32 -7.74 18.21
C ASN A 664 -7.08 -6.83 18.09
N GLY A 665 -7.29 -5.58 17.71
CA GLY A 665 -6.20 -4.60 17.56
C GLY A 665 -5.50 -4.59 16.20
N LEU A 666 -5.91 -5.42 15.25
CA LEU A 666 -5.34 -5.44 13.89
C LEU A 666 -5.93 -4.34 12.96
N GLY A 667 -6.96 -3.62 13.40
CA GLY A 667 -7.51 -2.48 12.67
C GLY A 667 -8.77 -2.75 11.84
N LEU A 668 -9.33 -3.97 11.89
CA LEU A 668 -10.60 -4.30 11.22
C LEU A 668 -11.85 -4.00 12.01
N PHE A 669 -11.79 -4.29 13.31
CA PHE A 669 -12.91 -4.20 14.21
C PHE A 669 -12.59 -3.24 15.33
N ASN A 670 -13.56 -2.39 15.67
CA ASN A 670 -13.49 -1.51 16.82
C ASN A 670 -13.48 -2.33 18.13
N ARG A 671 -14.24 -3.43 18.18
CA ARG A 671 -14.29 -4.34 19.31
C ARG A 671 -14.67 -5.74 18.86
N ILE A 672 -14.04 -6.75 19.46
CA ILE A 672 -14.42 -8.16 19.32
C ILE A 672 -15.01 -8.66 20.63
N ASN A 673 -16.21 -9.22 20.58
CA ASN A 673 -16.92 -9.79 21.72
C ASN A 673 -17.17 -11.27 21.46
N VAL A 674 -16.47 -12.15 22.18
CA VAL A 674 -16.54 -13.59 21.98
C VAL A 674 -17.16 -14.28 23.19
N GLN A 675 -18.20 -15.08 22.96
CA GLN A 675 -18.83 -15.92 23.96
C GLN A 675 -18.62 -17.39 23.60
N VAL A 676 -18.08 -18.17 24.54
CA VAL A 676 -17.74 -19.59 24.33
C VAL A 676 -18.56 -20.48 25.25
N TYR A 677 -19.29 -21.42 24.66
CA TYR A 677 -20.14 -22.40 25.34
C TYR A 677 -19.62 -23.80 25.02
N ALA A 678 -18.71 -24.32 25.86
CA ALA A 678 -17.96 -25.55 25.59
C ALA A 678 -17.96 -26.56 26.76
N ASN A 679 -18.89 -26.41 27.70
CA ASN A 679 -19.04 -27.28 28.87
C ASN A 679 -20.49 -27.77 28.99
N TYR A 680 -20.71 -28.86 29.74
CA TYR A 680 -22.02 -29.51 29.87
C TYR A 680 -23.13 -28.52 30.29
N ASP A 681 -22.99 -27.80 31.40
CA ASP A 681 -24.07 -26.90 31.89
C ASP A 681 -24.38 -25.74 30.93
N SER A 682 -23.36 -25.27 30.21
CA SER A 682 -23.48 -24.17 29.25
C SER A 682 -24.09 -24.59 27.91
N THR A 683 -24.09 -25.88 27.59
CA THR A 683 -24.52 -26.39 26.27
C THR A 683 -25.87 -27.10 26.31
N THR A 684 -26.62 -26.92 27.39
CA THR A 684 -27.99 -27.47 27.51
C THR A 684 -28.94 -26.72 26.57
N ASN A 685 -30.04 -27.35 26.17
CA ASN A 685 -31.04 -26.72 25.30
C ASN A 685 -31.50 -25.35 25.84
N ASN A 686 -31.74 -25.25 27.16
CA ASN A 686 -32.10 -23.99 27.82
C ASN A 686 -30.97 -22.94 27.74
N ALA A 687 -29.72 -23.34 28.00
CA ALA A 687 -28.59 -22.41 27.94
C ALA A 687 -28.34 -21.87 26.52
N LEU A 688 -28.42 -22.75 25.50
CA LEU A 688 -28.32 -22.34 24.10
C LEU A 688 -29.48 -21.41 23.70
N SER A 689 -30.70 -21.69 24.18
CA SER A 689 -31.85 -20.81 23.97
C SER A 689 -31.61 -19.39 24.47
N ILE A 690 -31.03 -19.27 25.68
CA ILE A 690 -30.69 -17.98 26.29
C ILE A 690 -29.58 -17.27 25.50
N ALA A 691 -28.58 -18.00 25.00
CA ALA A 691 -27.49 -17.43 24.21
C ALA A 691 -28.00 -16.79 22.90
N PHE A 692 -28.82 -17.51 22.14
CA PHE A 692 -29.43 -16.99 20.90
C PHE A 692 -30.36 -15.81 21.17
N GLN A 693 -31.14 -15.87 22.26
CA GLN A 693 -31.95 -14.75 22.71
C GLN A 693 -31.10 -13.53 23.05
N SER A 694 -29.96 -13.72 23.72
CA SER A 694 -29.08 -12.62 24.13
C SER A 694 -28.50 -11.86 22.95
N LEU A 695 -28.16 -12.52 21.84
CA LEU A 695 -27.75 -11.85 20.59
C LEU A 695 -28.86 -10.94 20.05
N ARG A 696 -30.09 -11.44 20.02
CA ARG A 696 -31.25 -10.67 19.56
C ARG A 696 -31.53 -9.47 20.47
N ASP A 697 -31.51 -9.70 21.78
CA ASP A 697 -31.80 -8.67 22.78
C ASP A 697 -30.67 -7.61 22.79
N ALA A 698 -29.41 -7.99 22.56
CA ALA A 698 -28.30 -7.06 22.36
C ALA A 698 -28.51 -6.16 21.12
N ALA A 699 -29.02 -6.72 20.02
CA ALA A 699 -29.38 -5.92 18.85
C ALA A 699 -30.54 -4.95 19.11
N PHE A 700 -31.62 -5.41 19.77
CA PHE A 700 -32.75 -4.55 20.13
C PHE A 700 -32.35 -3.39 21.06
N ASN A 701 -31.39 -3.63 21.96
CA ASN A 701 -30.88 -2.62 22.88
C ASN A 701 -29.77 -1.74 22.28
N GLY A 702 -29.50 -1.86 20.97
CA GLY A 702 -28.52 -1.02 20.26
C GLY A 702 -27.05 -1.37 20.53
N GLN A 703 -26.77 -2.51 21.16
CA GLN A 703 -25.40 -2.99 21.40
C GLN A 703 -24.79 -3.64 20.14
N ILE A 704 -25.64 -4.23 19.29
CA ILE A 704 -25.27 -4.68 17.94
C ILE A 704 -25.86 -3.70 16.93
N LYS A 705 -25.00 -3.11 16.09
CA LYS A 705 -25.38 -2.08 15.10
C LYS A 705 -25.60 -2.67 13.71
N PRO A 706 -26.28 -1.97 12.79
CA PRO A 706 -26.52 -2.46 11.43
C PRO A 706 -25.28 -2.81 10.61
N ASN A 707 -24.12 -2.22 10.92
CA ASN A 707 -22.85 -2.47 10.25
C ASN A 707 -21.90 -3.39 11.04
N ASP A 708 -22.31 -3.88 12.21
CA ASP A 708 -21.52 -4.86 12.99
C ASP A 708 -21.56 -6.23 12.31
N PHE A 709 -20.76 -7.18 12.81
CA PHE A 709 -20.73 -8.58 12.39
C PHE A 709 -21.25 -9.50 13.49
N ILE A 710 -22.03 -10.50 13.10
CA ILE A 710 -22.45 -11.61 13.97
C ILE A 710 -21.92 -12.91 13.37
N VAL A 711 -21.13 -13.64 14.15
CA VAL A 711 -20.62 -14.96 13.78
C VAL A 711 -21.10 -15.96 14.82
N VAL A 712 -21.70 -17.05 14.37
CA VAL A 712 -22.08 -18.16 15.25
C VAL A 712 -21.37 -19.41 14.75
N PHE A 713 -20.64 -20.09 15.64
CA PHE A 713 -19.94 -21.33 15.37
C PHE A 713 -20.57 -22.44 16.22
N LEU A 714 -20.88 -23.58 15.60
CA LEU A 714 -21.57 -24.72 16.22
C LEU A 714 -20.79 -25.99 15.90
N SER A 715 -20.32 -26.72 16.92
CA SER A 715 -19.76 -28.07 16.79
C SER A 715 -20.49 -29.04 17.73
N SER A 716 -21.24 -30.00 17.18
CA SER A 716 -22.02 -30.98 17.95
C SER A 716 -22.49 -32.17 17.11
N HIS A 717 -23.11 -33.15 17.76
CA HIS A 717 -23.94 -34.12 17.04
C HIS A 717 -25.20 -33.46 16.47
N GLY A 718 -25.63 -33.98 15.32
CA GLY A 718 -26.92 -33.67 14.70
C GLY A 718 -27.82 -34.91 14.69
N ASP A 719 -29.13 -34.70 14.81
CA ASP A 719 -30.15 -35.75 14.69
C ASP A 719 -31.33 -35.28 13.83
N ARG A 720 -32.01 -36.22 13.19
CA ARG A 720 -33.18 -35.97 12.37
C ARG A 720 -34.42 -36.40 13.15
N GLY A 721 -35.25 -35.42 13.49
CA GLY A 721 -36.53 -35.69 14.12
C GLY A 721 -37.44 -36.54 13.23
N LYS A 722 -38.44 -37.19 13.85
CA LYS A 722 -39.50 -37.91 13.13
C LYS A 722 -40.35 -36.97 12.27
N ASP A 723 -40.37 -35.68 12.62
CA ASP A 723 -40.96 -34.61 11.81
C ASP A 723 -40.10 -34.22 10.58
N GLY A 724 -38.93 -34.82 10.43
CA GLY A 724 -38.01 -34.61 9.31
C GLY A 724 -37.08 -33.42 9.49
N ARG A 725 -37.15 -32.67 10.60
CA ARG A 725 -36.33 -31.49 10.87
C ARG A 725 -34.99 -31.85 11.49
N PHE A 726 -34.03 -30.95 11.35
CA PHE A 726 -32.69 -31.09 11.90
C PHE A 726 -32.61 -30.52 13.32
N TYR A 727 -32.03 -31.31 14.21
CA TYR A 727 -31.81 -30.96 15.61
C TYR A 727 -30.34 -31.10 15.97
N LEU A 728 -29.84 -30.19 16.80
CA LEU A 728 -28.55 -30.37 17.47
C LEU A 728 -28.77 -31.12 18.78
N GLN A 729 -27.94 -32.12 19.05
CA GLN A 729 -27.93 -32.77 20.36
C GLN A 729 -27.20 -31.87 21.36
N SER A 730 -27.96 -31.06 22.09
CA SER A 730 -27.47 -30.28 23.24
C SER A 730 -27.06 -31.21 24.39
N SER A 731 -26.24 -30.73 25.32
CA SER A 731 -25.88 -31.54 26.50
C SER A 731 -27.12 -31.90 27.32
N GLY A 732 -27.13 -33.13 27.84
CA GLY A 732 -28.25 -33.66 28.62
C GLY A 732 -29.56 -33.87 27.86
N CYS A 733 -29.57 -33.72 26.53
CA CYS A 733 -30.73 -34.13 25.74
C CYS A 733 -30.86 -35.66 25.74
N ASN A 734 -32.07 -36.13 25.46
CA ASN A 734 -32.32 -37.54 25.17
C ASN A 734 -32.77 -37.63 23.71
N PRO A 735 -31.93 -38.13 22.78
CA PRO A 735 -32.24 -38.13 21.35
C PRO A 735 -33.50 -38.94 20.98
N LYS A 736 -34.00 -39.79 21.90
CA LYS A 736 -35.31 -40.46 21.73
C LYS A 736 -36.51 -39.51 21.79
N TYR A 737 -36.33 -38.32 22.36
CA TYR A 737 -37.37 -37.31 22.57
C TYR A 737 -36.93 -35.98 21.95
N GLU A 738 -37.42 -35.70 20.74
CA GLU A 738 -37.14 -34.48 19.96
C GLU A 738 -37.31 -33.18 20.75
N SER A 739 -38.29 -33.10 21.64
CA SER A 739 -38.55 -31.93 22.49
C SER A 739 -37.41 -31.60 23.46
N THR A 740 -36.45 -32.50 23.65
CA THR A 740 -35.27 -32.28 24.51
C THR A 740 -34.04 -31.82 23.72
N MET A 741 -34.06 -31.93 22.39
CA MET A 741 -32.97 -31.52 21.49
C MET A 741 -33.15 -30.08 21.02
N PHE A 742 -32.07 -29.46 20.55
CA PHE A 742 -32.08 -28.06 20.13
C PHE A 742 -32.57 -27.92 18.68
N ASP A 743 -33.70 -27.23 18.50
CA ASP A 743 -34.38 -27.04 17.22
C ASP A 743 -33.71 -25.95 16.37
N TYR A 744 -32.72 -26.35 15.58
CA TYR A 744 -31.83 -25.45 14.85
C TYR A 744 -32.57 -24.41 13.99
N GLU A 745 -33.55 -24.87 13.19
CA GLU A 745 -34.32 -24.01 12.28
C GLU A 745 -35.16 -22.97 13.04
N TYR A 746 -35.80 -23.40 14.14
CA TYR A 746 -36.60 -22.52 14.98
C TYR A 746 -35.76 -21.38 15.57
N TYR A 747 -34.57 -21.68 16.11
CA TYR A 747 -33.74 -20.65 16.75
C TYR A 747 -33.16 -19.64 15.75
N ILE A 748 -32.78 -20.09 14.55
CA ILE A 748 -32.37 -19.18 13.47
C ILE A 748 -33.51 -18.24 13.12
N SER A 749 -34.69 -18.80 12.82
CA SER A 749 -35.87 -18.05 12.39
C SER A 749 -36.35 -17.07 13.45
N ARG A 750 -36.35 -17.49 14.72
CA ARG A 750 -36.90 -16.72 15.84
C ARG A 750 -35.94 -15.66 16.38
N TYR A 751 -34.63 -15.90 16.32
CA TYR A 751 -33.64 -15.08 17.02
C TYR A 751 -32.60 -14.42 16.11
N LEU A 752 -32.15 -15.06 15.04
CA LEU A 752 -31.11 -14.49 14.16
C LEU A 752 -31.69 -13.76 12.94
N ASN A 753 -32.78 -14.26 12.33
CA ASN A 753 -33.43 -13.57 11.19
C ASN A 753 -33.87 -12.13 11.53
N PRO A 754 -34.52 -11.86 12.69
CA PRO A 754 -35.03 -10.52 13.01
C PRO A 754 -33.96 -9.47 13.32
N ILE A 755 -32.69 -9.86 13.49
CA ILE A 755 -31.62 -8.93 13.83
C ILE A 755 -31.29 -8.05 12.62
N ASN A 756 -31.46 -6.73 12.79
CA ASN A 756 -31.08 -5.71 11.80
C ASN A 756 -29.55 -5.49 11.78
N CYS A 757 -28.84 -6.51 11.32
CA CYS A 757 -27.39 -6.53 11.11
C CYS A 757 -27.13 -7.07 9.71
N LYS A 758 -26.35 -6.34 8.91
CA LYS A 758 -26.08 -6.69 7.51
C LYS A 758 -25.17 -7.92 7.37
N HIS A 759 -24.42 -8.26 8.41
CA HIS A 759 -23.31 -9.19 8.35
C HIS A 759 -23.51 -10.33 9.36
N LYS A 760 -24.06 -11.46 8.90
CA LYS A 760 -24.39 -12.63 9.73
C LYS A 760 -23.82 -13.90 9.10
N ILE A 761 -23.03 -14.64 9.85
CA ILE A 761 -22.29 -15.82 9.37
C ILE A 761 -22.44 -16.97 10.35
N LEU A 762 -22.67 -18.17 9.83
CA LEU A 762 -22.92 -19.37 10.61
C LEU A 762 -21.98 -20.48 10.14
N PHE A 763 -21.18 -21.02 11.04
CA PHE A 763 -20.33 -22.19 10.82
C PHE A 763 -20.89 -23.37 11.60
N VAL A 764 -21.18 -24.47 10.92
CA VAL A 764 -21.86 -25.65 11.49
C VAL A 764 -21.03 -26.90 11.23
N ASP A 765 -20.27 -27.33 12.22
CA ASP A 765 -19.62 -28.64 12.26
C ASP A 765 -20.53 -29.66 12.97
N ALA A 766 -21.64 -30.00 12.32
CA ALA A 766 -22.64 -30.91 12.85
C ALA A 766 -23.24 -31.81 11.77
N CYS A 767 -22.50 -32.87 11.44
CA CYS A 767 -22.97 -34.05 10.70
C CYS A 767 -22.60 -35.28 11.54
N HIS A 768 -23.30 -36.41 11.40
CA HIS A 768 -22.96 -37.64 12.13
C HIS A 768 -21.46 -37.89 12.03
N SER A 769 -20.77 -37.75 13.15
CA SER A 769 -19.33 -37.81 13.17
C SER A 769 -18.90 -39.23 12.92
N GLY A 770 -18.01 -39.41 11.94
CA GLY A 770 -17.34 -40.67 11.70
C GLY A 770 -16.29 -40.86 12.78
N ALA A 771 -16.69 -41.01 14.05
CA ALA A 771 -15.76 -41.44 15.07
C ALA A 771 -15.12 -42.73 14.54
N ALA A 772 -13.80 -42.70 14.33
CA ALA A 772 -12.99 -43.81 13.83
C ALA A 772 -12.91 -44.95 14.87
N ARG A 773 -14.05 -45.39 15.41
CA ARG A 773 -14.18 -46.60 16.20
C ARG A 773 -14.32 -47.77 15.24
N GLY A 774 -13.16 -48.27 14.80
CA GLY A 774 -13.00 -49.65 14.35
C GLY A 774 -13.01 -49.89 12.84
N GLN A 775 -12.27 -49.12 12.06
CA GLN A 775 -11.95 -49.51 10.68
C GLN A 775 -10.58 -50.18 10.61
N ASP A 776 -10.60 -51.46 10.25
CA ASP A 776 -9.43 -52.24 9.83
C ASP A 776 -8.78 -51.55 8.61
N PRO A 777 -7.50 -51.18 8.66
CA PRO A 777 -6.78 -50.57 7.53
C PRO A 777 -6.80 -51.40 6.24
N ASN A 778 -7.20 -52.68 6.30
CA ASN A 778 -7.23 -53.59 5.17
C ASN A 778 -8.62 -53.84 4.58
N ASN A 779 -9.68 -53.19 5.09
CA ASN A 779 -11.05 -53.35 4.55
C ASN A 779 -11.75 -51.99 4.33
N PRO A 780 -11.64 -51.39 3.13
CA PRO A 780 -12.25 -50.10 2.81
C PRO A 780 -13.78 -50.11 2.70
N GLU A 781 -14.43 -51.28 2.70
CA GLU A 781 -15.88 -51.41 2.43
C GLU A 781 -16.77 -51.25 3.69
N GLY A 782 -16.18 -51.03 4.87
CA GLY A 782 -16.93 -50.86 6.13
C GLY A 782 -17.57 -49.49 6.37
N GLY A 783 -17.41 -48.52 5.46
CA GLY A 783 -17.97 -47.17 5.55
C GLY A 783 -19.26 -46.96 4.76
N SER A 784 -20.07 -48.01 4.57
CA SER A 784 -21.30 -47.93 3.78
C SER A 784 -22.31 -46.94 4.39
N LYS A 785 -22.63 -45.89 3.62
CA LYS A 785 -23.63 -44.84 3.88
C LYS A 785 -24.99 -45.48 4.17
N GLY A 786 -25.49 -45.36 5.40
CA GLY A 786 -26.86 -45.75 5.72
C GLY A 786 -27.87 -44.73 5.18
N PRO A 787 -29.10 -45.13 4.77
CA PRO A 787 -30.14 -44.20 4.33
C PRO A 787 -30.41 -43.06 5.34
N GLY A 788 -30.29 -43.34 6.64
CA GLY A 788 -30.49 -42.35 7.70
C GLY A 788 -29.46 -41.21 7.73
N GLN A 789 -28.23 -41.45 7.27
CA GLN A 789 -27.16 -40.43 7.26
C GLN A 789 -27.38 -39.41 6.14
N GLN A 790 -27.83 -39.86 4.97
CA GLN A 790 -28.21 -38.98 3.87
C GLN A 790 -29.40 -38.10 4.24
N GLU A 791 -30.39 -38.68 4.93
CA GLU A 791 -31.57 -37.92 5.35
C GLU A 791 -31.26 -36.87 6.42
N LEU A 792 -30.29 -37.11 7.32
CA LEU A 792 -29.85 -36.13 8.31
C LEU A 792 -29.23 -34.89 7.67
N ALA A 793 -28.28 -35.09 6.76
CA ALA A 793 -27.61 -33.97 6.10
C ALA A 793 -28.56 -33.20 5.15
N LYS A 794 -29.53 -33.89 4.53
CA LYS A 794 -30.66 -33.22 3.83
C LYS A 794 -31.52 -32.38 4.77
N ALA A 795 -31.79 -32.84 5.98
CA ALA A 795 -32.56 -32.07 6.97
C ALA A 795 -31.82 -30.80 7.40
N LEU A 796 -30.49 -30.87 7.59
CA LEU A 796 -29.67 -29.67 7.86
C LEU A 796 -29.72 -28.69 6.70
N PHE A 797 -29.57 -29.18 5.46
CA PHE A 797 -29.70 -28.35 4.27
C PHE A 797 -31.07 -27.67 4.16
N GLN A 798 -32.16 -28.41 4.44
CA GLN A 798 -33.51 -27.86 4.47
C GLN A 798 -33.66 -26.79 5.55
N ALA A 799 -33.15 -27.02 6.76
CA ALA A 799 -33.18 -26.04 7.84
C ALA A 799 -32.40 -24.76 7.48
N ASN A 800 -31.27 -24.90 6.78
CA ASN A 800 -30.49 -23.77 6.28
C ASN A 800 -31.26 -22.91 5.27
N THR A 801 -32.31 -23.42 4.60
CA THR A 801 -33.14 -22.61 3.70
C THR A 801 -33.88 -21.49 4.44
N ALA A 802 -34.21 -21.68 5.72
CA ALA A 802 -34.91 -20.70 6.56
C ALA A 802 -34.01 -19.54 7.06
N ALA A 803 -32.69 -19.62 6.87
CA ALA A 803 -31.76 -18.55 7.25
C ALA A 803 -31.70 -17.45 6.18
N GLU A 804 -32.44 -16.36 6.41
CA GLU A 804 -32.51 -15.20 5.51
C GLU A 804 -31.39 -14.20 5.78
N GLY A 805 -30.69 -13.76 4.72
CA GLY A 805 -29.60 -12.80 4.83
C GLY A 805 -28.50 -13.28 5.77
N MET A 806 -28.00 -14.51 5.56
CA MET A 806 -26.86 -15.10 6.26
C MET A 806 -25.98 -15.88 5.29
N ALA A 807 -24.67 -15.91 5.56
CA ALA A 807 -23.78 -16.91 4.97
C ALA A 807 -23.68 -18.11 5.92
N ILE A 808 -23.84 -19.32 5.41
CA ILE A 808 -23.80 -20.55 6.19
C ILE A 808 -22.77 -21.50 5.58
N PHE A 809 -21.88 -22.01 6.41
CA PHE A 809 -20.88 -23.02 6.08
C PHE A 809 -21.14 -24.26 6.93
N THR A 810 -21.27 -25.42 6.29
CA THR A 810 -21.49 -26.70 6.96
C THR A 810 -20.32 -27.64 6.66
N SER A 811 -19.96 -28.50 7.61
CA SER A 811 -18.73 -29.31 7.52
C SER A 811 -18.77 -30.44 6.50
N CYS A 812 -19.95 -30.85 6.05
CA CYS A 812 -20.12 -31.97 5.13
C CYS A 812 -21.31 -31.76 4.17
N SER A 813 -21.22 -32.35 2.97
CA SER A 813 -22.31 -32.37 2.00
C SER A 813 -23.35 -33.44 2.36
N SER A 814 -24.53 -33.35 1.75
CA SER A 814 -25.67 -34.26 2.01
C SER A 814 -25.39 -35.77 1.93
N ASN A 815 -24.24 -36.19 1.39
CA ASN A 815 -23.88 -37.60 1.19
C ASN A 815 -22.57 -38.01 1.90
N GLU A 816 -22.04 -37.22 2.83
CA GLU A 816 -20.70 -37.41 3.41
C GLU A 816 -20.70 -37.33 4.93
N LEU A 817 -19.59 -37.75 5.56
CA LEU A 817 -19.41 -37.72 7.02
C LEU A 817 -18.47 -36.57 7.40
N SER A 818 -18.64 -36.03 8.61
CA SER A 818 -17.62 -35.15 9.22
C SER A 818 -16.64 -36.00 10.01
N TYR A 819 -15.34 -35.81 9.78
CA TYR A 819 -14.26 -36.57 10.41
C TYR A 819 -13.49 -35.72 11.43
N GLU A 820 -13.09 -36.35 12.53
CA GLU A 820 -12.16 -35.78 13.51
C GLU A 820 -10.92 -36.67 13.63
N HIS A 821 -9.75 -36.09 13.91
CA HIS A 821 -8.51 -36.86 14.02
C HIS A 821 -7.58 -36.33 15.12
N SER A 822 -6.87 -37.23 15.78
CA SER A 822 -6.01 -36.89 16.92
C SER A 822 -4.76 -36.06 16.57
N SER A 823 -4.35 -36.06 15.29
CA SER A 823 -3.24 -35.23 14.83
C SER A 823 -3.59 -33.75 14.73
N TRP A 824 -4.85 -33.44 14.39
CA TRP A 824 -5.36 -32.07 14.34
C TRP A 824 -5.92 -31.65 15.70
N GLN A 825 -6.42 -32.64 16.44
CA GLN A 825 -7.19 -32.42 17.67
C GLN A 825 -8.42 -31.53 17.43
N ASN A 826 -8.98 -31.59 16.23
CA ASN A 826 -10.13 -30.84 15.75
C ASN A 826 -10.89 -31.68 14.71
N GLY A 827 -12.10 -31.27 14.37
CA GLY A 827 -12.77 -31.70 13.13
C GLY A 827 -12.02 -31.20 11.90
N ALA A 828 -12.04 -31.95 10.78
CA ALA A 828 -11.33 -31.56 9.55
C ALA A 828 -11.78 -30.19 9.00
N PHE A 829 -13.07 -29.88 9.15
CA PHE A 829 -13.63 -28.59 8.77
C PHE A 829 -13.12 -27.45 9.67
N THR A 830 -13.12 -27.66 10.97
CA THR A 830 -12.59 -26.69 11.93
C THR A 830 -11.09 -26.48 11.74
N GLU A 831 -10.32 -27.54 11.53
CA GLU A 831 -8.89 -27.44 11.24
C GLU A 831 -8.62 -26.59 10.00
N ALA A 832 -9.35 -26.83 8.91
CA ALA A 832 -9.23 -26.01 7.72
C ALA A 832 -9.61 -24.54 7.98
N LEU A 833 -10.66 -24.26 8.78
CA LEU A 833 -10.97 -22.87 9.19
C LEU A 833 -9.79 -22.23 9.92
N LEU A 834 -9.16 -22.94 10.85
CA LEU A 834 -8.01 -22.44 11.61
C LEU A 834 -6.78 -22.22 10.71
N GLU A 835 -6.49 -23.15 9.79
CA GLU A 835 -5.45 -22.96 8.78
C GLU A 835 -5.74 -21.75 7.90
N ALA A 836 -7.01 -21.53 7.53
CA ALA A 836 -7.37 -20.33 6.78
C ALA A 836 -7.07 -19.05 7.57
N PHE A 837 -7.44 -19.04 8.85
CA PHE A 837 -7.35 -17.86 9.70
C PHE A 837 -5.92 -17.55 10.17
N THR A 838 -5.11 -18.60 10.38
CA THR A 838 -3.78 -18.48 10.97
C THR A 838 -2.65 -18.69 9.97
N GLU A 839 -2.91 -19.36 8.84
CA GLU A 839 -1.91 -19.74 7.83
C GLU A 839 -2.34 -19.34 6.40
N GLY A 840 -3.47 -18.65 6.20
CA GLY A 840 -4.05 -18.40 4.88
C GLY A 840 -3.13 -17.74 3.84
N LYS A 841 -2.18 -16.89 4.27
CA LYS A 841 -1.12 -16.35 3.39
C LYS A 841 -0.19 -17.44 2.84
N ALA A 842 0.15 -18.44 3.64
CA ALA A 842 0.98 -19.58 3.21
C ALA A 842 0.21 -20.51 2.24
N PHE A 843 -1.12 -20.54 2.33
CA PHE A 843 -1.99 -21.32 1.47
C PHE A 843 -2.51 -20.56 0.24
N GLY A 844 -2.19 -19.27 0.08
CA GLY A 844 -2.65 -18.45 -1.06
C GLY A 844 -4.16 -18.26 -1.09
N ILE A 845 -4.81 -18.21 0.09
CA ILE A 845 -6.27 -18.07 0.22
C ILE A 845 -6.72 -16.66 -0.11
N ASP A 846 -5.97 -15.70 0.39
CA ASP A 846 -6.17 -14.28 0.12
C ASP A 846 -5.77 -14.01 -1.33
N GLN A 847 -6.79 -13.93 -2.18
CA GLN A 847 -6.71 -13.44 -3.54
C GLN A 847 -7.11 -11.94 -3.56
N GLY A 848 -7.45 -11.36 -2.41
CA GLY A 848 -8.00 -10.05 -2.09
C GLY A 848 -8.94 -9.37 -3.09
N SER A 849 -8.96 -8.03 -3.05
CA SER A 849 -10.00 -7.22 -3.69
C SER A 849 -9.95 -7.27 -5.21
N TRP A 850 -11.09 -7.57 -5.84
CA TRP A 850 -11.17 -7.60 -7.29
C TRP A 850 -10.98 -6.21 -7.92
N LEU A 851 -9.90 -6.01 -8.66
CA LEU A 851 -9.81 -4.90 -9.59
C LEU A 851 -10.73 -5.16 -10.78
N LYS A 852 -11.75 -4.31 -10.95
CA LYS A 852 -12.58 -4.34 -12.15
C LYS A 852 -11.86 -3.64 -13.28
N THR A 853 -11.36 -4.44 -14.21
CA THR A 853 -10.62 -4.00 -15.38
C THR A 853 -11.34 -4.52 -16.62
N GLU A 854 -11.96 -3.62 -17.39
CA GLU A 854 -12.65 -3.99 -18.65
C GLU A 854 -13.69 -5.13 -18.55
N GLY A 855 -14.29 -5.29 -17.37
CA GLY A 855 -15.31 -6.32 -17.14
C GLY A 855 -14.75 -7.70 -16.81
N GLN A 856 -13.43 -7.85 -16.67
CA GLN A 856 -12.78 -8.98 -16.02
C GLN A 856 -12.28 -8.58 -14.63
N TYR A 857 -12.32 -9.54 -13.72
CA TYR A 857 -11.98 -9.36 -12.32
C TYR A 857 -10.66 -10.12 -12.06
N THR A 858 -9.61 -9.42 -11.63
CA THR A 858 -8.33 -10.01 -11.21
C THR A 858 -8.17 -9.91 -9.69
N PRO A 859 -7.71 -10.98 -9.01
CA PRO A 859 -7.50 -10.92 -7.56
C PRO A 859 -6.15 -10.27 -7.17
N GLU A 860 -6.13 -9.36 -6.19
CA GLU A 860 -4.94 -8.86 -5.47
C GLU A 860 -5.02 -9.14 -3.96
N PRO A 861 -4.10 -9.92 -3.35
CA PRO A 861 -4.11 -10.20 -1.90
C PRO A 861 -4.09 -8.91 -1.06
N ASP A 862 -5.08 -8.72 -0.18
CA ASP A 862 -5.29 -7.48 0.60
C ASP A 862 -5.26 -7.70 2.13
N ASP A 863 -4.69 -8.83 2.55
CA ASP A 863 -4.67 -9.35 3.91
C ASP A 863 -6.08 -9.60 4.48
N ILE A 864 -7.12 -9.69 3.64
CA ILE A 864 -8.52 -9.93 4.02
C ILE A 864 -9.05 -11.18 3.30
N ILE A 865 -9.49 -12.19 4.06
CA ILE A 865 -10.10 -13.40 3.48
C ILE A 865 -11.60 -13.20 3.27
N THR A 866 -12.03 -12.90 2.06
CA THR A 866 -13.44 -12.77 1.68
C THR A 866 -14.23 -14.08 1.87
N ILE A 867 -15.57 -13.99 1.88
CA ILE A 867 -16.44 -15.18 1.97
C ILE A 867 -16.19 -16.14 0.80
N ASP A 868 -15.97 -15.61 -0.41
CA ASP A 868 -15.76 -16.41 -1.60
C ASP A 868 -14.41 -17.14 -1.58
N GLU A 869 -13.37 -16.49 -1.06
CA GLU A 869 -12.05 -17.09 -0.86
C GLU A 869 -12.05 -18.16 0.22
N LEU A 870 -12.68 -17.86 1.36
CA LEU A 870 -12.85 -18.83 2.43
C LEU A 870 -13.61 -20.05 1.92
N LYS A 871 -14.67 -19.83 1.13
CA LYS A 871 -15.43 -20.90 0.48
C LYS A 871 -14.54 -21.76 -0.42
N ALA A 872 -13.85 -21.14 -1.38
CA ALA A 872 -13.01 -21.86 -2.33
C ALA A 872 -11.89 -22.66 -1.64
N PHE A 873 -11.31 -22.09 -0.59
CA PHE A 873 -10.29 -22.79 0.20
C PHE A 873 -10.88 -23.98 0.94
N LEU A 874 -11.98 -23.82 1.67
CA LEU A 874 -12.59 -24.90 2.45
C LEU A 874 -13.04 -26.06 1.56
N GLU A 875 -13.62 -25.75 0.38
CA GLU A 875 -14.02 -26.76 -0.62
C GLU A 875 -12.83 -27.61 -1.13
N THR A 876 -11.61 -27.10 -1.02
CA THR A 876 -10.38 -27.81 -1.43
C THR A 876 -9.65 -28.46 -0.26
N ARG A 877 -9.51 -27.73 0.85
CA ARG A 877 -8.64 -28.14 1.96
C ARG A 877 -9.27 -29.22 2.83
N VAL A 878 -10.58 -29.16 3.09
CA VAL A 878 -11.26 -30.15 3.92
C VAL A 878 -11.17 -31.57 3.32
N PRO A 879 -11.45 -31.79 2.01
CA PRO A 879 -11.21 -33.10 1.38
C PRO A 879 -9.76 -33.55 1.48
N ALA A 880 -8.80 -32.64 1.25
CA ALA A 880 -7.37 -32.96 1.29
C ALA A 880 -6.93 -33.45 2.67
N LEU A 881 -7.32 -32.74 3.74
CA LEU A 881 -7.04 -33.14 5.12
C LEU A 881 -7.55 -34.57 5.39
N VAL A 882 -8.79 -34.87 5.04
CA VAL A 882 -9.38 -36.20 5.25
C VAL A 882 -8.63 -37.28 4.47
N GLN A 883 -8.32 -37.04 3.19
CA GLN A 883 -7.59 -38.01 2.37
C GLN A 883 -6.15 -38.25 2.85
N GLU A 884 -5.46 -37.20 3.32
CA GLU A 884 -4.11 -37.28 3.85
C GLU A 884 -3.99 -38.16 5.11
N LYS A 885 -5.00 -38.12 6.00
CA LYS A 885 -4.94 -38.87 7.27
C LYS A 885 -5.57 -40.24 7.23
N PHE A 886 -6.63 -40.42 6.45
CA PHE A 886 -7.30 -41.70 6.30
C PHE A 886 -6.77 -42.41 5.05
N ASN A 887 -7.45 -42.26 3.91
CA ASN A 887 -6.96 -42.65 2.58
C ASN A 887 -7.86 -42.01 1.49
N PRO A 888 -7.51 -42.11 0.19
CA PRO A 888 -8.24 -41.44 -0.89
C PRO A 888 -9.72 -41.83 -1.06
N ASN A 889 -10.20 -42.91 -0.44
CA ASN A 889 -11.61 -43.32 -0.53
C ASN A 889 -12.53 -42.59 0.46
N PHE A 890 -11.95 -41.83 1.41
CA PHE A 890 -12.70 -41.02 2.36
C PHE A 890 -12.97 -39.65 1.76
N THR A 891 -14.21 -39.19 1.83
CA THR A 891 -14.62 -37.91 1.26
C THR A 891 -15.42 -37.10 2.26
N GLN A 892 -15.07 -35.82 2.35
CA GLN A 892 -15.78 -34.81 3.12
C GLN A 892 -15.63 -33.47 2.38
N HIS A 893 -16.72 -32.97 1.82
CA HIS A 893 -16.78 -31.68 1.16
C HIS A 893 -17.74 -30.78 1.95
N PRO A 894 -17.32 -29.57 2.34
CA PRO A 894 -18.21 -28.65 3.03
C PRO A 894 -19.31 -28.15 2.09
N GLU A 895 -20.46 -27.79 2.65
CA GLU A 895 -21.58 -27.22 1.90
C GLU A 895 -21.85 -25.78 2.37
N ILE A 896 -21.88 -24.84 1.42
CA ILE A 896 -21.80 -23.39 1.70
C ILE A 896 -22.94 -22.65 0.99
N LYS A 897 -23.82 -22.02 1.77
CA LYS A 897 -24.95 -21.19 1.31
C LYS A 897 -24.61 -19.71 1.51
N VAL A 898 -24.60 -18.94 0.43
CA VAL A 898 -24.42 -17.47 0.48
C VAL A 898 -25.60 -16.81 -0.23
N ASP A 899 -26.26 -15.85 0.43
CA ASP A 899 -27.33 -15.05 -0.19
C ASP A 899 -26.71 -13.96 -1.10
N ALA A 900 -26.43 -14.34 -2.34
CA ALA A 900 -25.64 -13.56 -3.31
C ALA A 900 -26.26 -12.20 -3.70
N GLN A 901 -27.55 -11.93 -3.41
CA GLN A 901 -28.19 -10.67 -3.81
C GLN A 901 -28.09 -9.56 -2.75
N LYS A 902 -27.58 -9.83 -1.53
CA LYS A 902 -27.61 -8.85 -0.42
C LYS A 902 -26.33 -8.75 0.41
N MET A 903 -25.29 -9.52 0.09
CA MET A 903 -24.09 -9.62 0.92
C MET A 903 -22.81 -9.38 0.11
N ASN A 904 -22.41 -8.11 -0.03
CA ASN A 904 -20.99 -7.77 -0.28
C ASN A 904 -20.25 -7.91 1.05
N LEU A 905 -19.94 -9.15 1.40
CA LEU A 905 -19.31 -9.51 2.65
C LEU A 905 -17.91 -10.03 2.38
N SER A 906 -16.91 -9.18 2.63
CA SER A 906 -15.61 -9.70 3.03
C SER A 906 -15.81 -10.36 4.40
N PHE A 907 -15.54 -11.65 4.53
CA PHE A 907 -15.16 -12.16 5.84
C PHE A 907 -13.80 -11.52 6.16
N ILE A 908 -13.51 -11.22 7.41
CA ILE A 908 -12.43 -10.27 7.70
C ILE A 908 -11.56 -10.81 8.82
N ILE A 909 -10.40 -11.30 8.43
CA ILE A 909 -9.31 -11.69 9.30
C ILE A 909 -8.06 -11.03 8.74
N LEU A 910 -7.52 -10.05 9.47
CA LEU A 910 -6.24 -9.42 9.16
C LEU A 910 -5.14 -10.27 9.79
N LYS A 911 -3.97 -10.22 9.17
CA LYS A 911 -2.75 -10.77 9.74
C LYS A 911 -1.65 -9.73 9.79
#